data_AF-A0A6P6ASC6-F1
#
_entry.id   AF-A0A6P6ASC6-F1
#
_cell.length_a   1.000
_cell.length_b   1.000
_cell.length_c   1.000
_cell.angle_alpha   90.00
_cell.angle_beta   90.00
_cell.angle_gamma   90.00
#
_symmetry.space_group_name_H-M   'P 1'
#
loop_
_entity.id
_entity.type
_entity.pdbx_description
1 polymer ?
#
loop_
_entity_poly.entity_id
_entity_poly.type
_entity_poly.pdbx_seq_one_letter_code
_entity_poly.pdbx_strand_id
1 'polypeptide(L)'
;MFPKRLLQKAVHHSQQNVQYGNLKSEDLDLRVAIHYGIPSTASILAFDPIQRLLAIGTLDGRIKVIGGDGIEGLFISLKQLPYKYIEFMQNQGFLISISNDNDIQVWNLENRCITCCLRWESNITAFSVISGSHFMFIGDEYGMISVIKYDAEDGKLSQLPYNISANSLSEAAGFSFPDGQPVVGILPQPHSSGNRVIIAYANGLIILWDVSQAQIYFIGGGKDLQLKDTVDSEVQDDTFEHHLQEKEISAICWASSDGSILAVGYIDGDILFWNTSSIASSKGEQNGQNKHVVKLQLSSAERRLPVIVLQWSPNNRSHNDYNGQLFIYGGDEIGSEEVLTVLSLEWSSAMETVTCVGRVDLTLTGSFADMILLPTAETTGHNHKADLFVLTNPGQLHLYDNTILSTLLSEQERKQFACPVEFPMVIPTADPSMTVAKFSVLPTGENSSKGPSELAFMMKPGSIPTPAGGIKWPLTGGIPSHLSVAKDNSIDSLYIAGYQDGSVRIWDASYPVLSLICFLEGEVQGTNLTGSSAPVTTLSFCWHTLSLAVGNECGVVRIYNLDGSSGKTSFHYVTETRCEVQSFPQGKGPQYKAVFSLFESPVQALQFGNCGAKLAVGFELCRVAVLDVSLSSILFMTHYVSGSSSPIISLSWLEFKTAHSLVKSSKHSETEVAVKPEEEIIFVLTKDAKIISIDGGNGQMIHPHPWHLKKEETALSMYIIESSFSVSELNCEGQLEESSKDITAKSEPELDASSTVTEHLSSSETASSQEHSLDALVLLCCENSLHLYSMKSVIQGKDKTIHGVKHKKPCCWTTTFKKDGRVCGLLLLFQTGDLEIRSLPDLELVKESSIMSILRWNYKANMDKTMTSDNAQVTLRSGCEVAFISLLAGENGFRIPELLPCLHDRVLAAAADAAFSFSSNQKRKQGTTPGILGGIVKGFKGGKVNTSATPESNFTHLESKFLKAPFIDTTQNVIKKQEDVELDIDDIEIDETPPVASSSSHEAVKTKGGKETDREKLLGAPDDSTPRVRTAQEIIAKYRKTGTPLSDCRMPLHQLPMQEINW
;
A
#
# COMPACT_ATOMS: atom_id res chain seq x y z
N MET A 1 53.33 40.97 32.58
CA MET A 1 51.98 41.55 32.43
C MET A 1 51.24 40.81 31.29
N PHE A 2 50.98 39.51 31.47
CA PHE A 2 50.24 38.60 30.56
C PHE A 2 50.25 37.19 31.21
N PRO A 3 49.73 37.03 32.45
CA PRO A 3 48.73 35.97 32.65
C PRO A 3 47.83 36.26 33.88
N LYS A 4 46.77 37.06 33.72
CA LYS A 4 45.65 37.12 34.70
C LYS A 4 44.26 37.18 34.04
N ARG A 5 44.18 37.25 32.71
CA ARG A 5 42.91 37.31 31.94
C ARG A 5 42.39 35.96 31.44
N LEU A 6 43.14 34.86 31.59
CA LEU A 6 42.67 33.51 31.23
C LEU A 6 41.93 32.82 32.38
N LEU A 7 42.24 33.14 33.64
CA LEU A 7 41.56 32.56 34.81
C LEU A 7 40.23 33.26 35.18
N GLN A 8 39.97 34.47 34.66
CA GLN A 8 38.66 35.13 34.80
C GLN A 8 37.66 34.78 33.68
N LYS A 9 38.11 34.10 32.61
CA LYS A 9 37.23 33.52 31.58
C LYS A 9 36.76 32.10 31.91
N ALA A 10 37.31 31.47 32.95
CA ALA A 10 36.95 30.13 33.39
C ALA A 10 35.95 30.09 34.57
N VAL A 11 35.61 31.24 35.18
CA VAL A 11 34.73 31.31 36.36
C VAL A 11 33.36 31.98 36.07
N HIS A 12 33.16 32.52 34.85
CA HIS A 12 31.84 32.98 34.38
C HIS A 12 31.15 32.02 33.40
N HIS A 13 31.71 30.83 33.16
CA HIS A 13 30.92 29.67 32.75
C HIS A 13 30.23 29.08 33.99
N SER A 14 29.36 29.87 34.62
CA SER A 14 28.28 29.26 35.39
C SER A 14 27.45 28.51 34.37
N GLN A 15 27.54 27.19 34.41
CA GLN A 15 26.62 26.25 33.78
C GLN A 15 25.20 26.81 33.95
N GLN A 16 24.62 27.35 32.87
CA GLN A 16 23.19 27.17 32.70
C GLN A 16 23.08 25.66 32.49
N ASN A 17 22.59 24.95 33.50
CA ASN A 17 22.24 23.54 33.41
C ASN A 17 21.25 23.38 32.25
N VAL A 18 21.77 23.14 31.05
CA VAL A 18 20.96 22.71 29.91
C VAL A 18 20.66 21.25 30.19
N GLN A 19 19.39 20.94 30.45
CA GLN A 19 18.93 19.56 30.60
C GLN A 19 19.13 18.82 29.27
N TYR A 20 19.80 17.67 29.34
CA TYR A 20 19.90 16.72 28.23
C TYR A 20 18.50 16.26 27.79
N GLY A 21 18.28 16.13 26.49
CA GLY A 21 17.06 15.56 25.95
C GLY A 21 16.86 14.11 26.42
N ASN A 22 15.61 13.75 26.74
CA ASN A 22 15.28 12.41 27.26
C ASN A 22 14.91 11.39 26.16
N LEU A 23 15.18 11.71 24.89
CA LEU A 23 14.84 10.85 23.76
C LEU A 23 16.06 10.01 23.35
N LYS A 24 15.93 8.69 23.39
CA LYS A 24 16.98 7.74 22.97
C LYS A 24 16.63 7.09 21.65
N SER A 25 17.65 6.56 20.96
CA SER A 25 17.44 5.82 19.69
C SER A 25 16.57 4.58 19.87
N GLU A 26 16.67 3.92 21.03
CA GLU A 26 15.87 2.75 21.43
C GLU A 26 14.37 3.06 21.57
N ASP A 27 14.02 4.33 21.83
CA ASP A 27 12.64 4.76 21.91
C ASP A 27 11.97 4.83 20.52
N LEU A 28 12.76 4.85 19.45
CA LEU A 28 12.31 5.15 18.09
C LEU A 28 12.31 3.91 17.19
N ASP A 29 11.17 3.65 16.56
CA ASP A 29 10.99 2.54 15.63
C ASP A 29 9.95 2.94 14.57
N LEU A 30 10.39 3.60 13.50
CA LEU A 30 9.45 4.11 12.50
C LEU A 30 8.82 2.94 11.74
N ARG A 31 7.50 2.76 11.88
CA ARG A 31 6.75 1.68 11.22
C ARG A 31 5.46 2.18 10.62
N VAL A 32 5.11 1.60 9.47
CA VAL A 32 3.80 1.79 8.84
C VAL A 32 2.77 1.05 9.68
N ALA A 33 1.88 1.80 10.32
CA ALA A 33 0.78 1.27 11.11
C ALA A 33 -0.43 0.95 10.24
N ILE A 34 -0.78 1.88 9.34
CA ILE A 34 -1.94 1.76 8.45
C ILE A 34 -1.55 2.27 7.07
N HIS A 35 -2.04 1.61 6.02
CA HIS A 35 -1.87 2.03 4.64
C HIS A 35 -3.17 1.81 3.85
N TYR A 36 -3.66 2.87 3.21
CA TYR A 36 -4.84 2.84 2.34
C TYR A 36 -4.50 3.18 0.90
N GLY A 37 -5.31 2.63 -0.01
CA GLY A 37 -5.20 2.90 -1.44
C GLY A 37 -4.27 1.92 -2.16
N ILE A 38 -4.28 2.05 -3.48
CA ILE A 38 -3.54 1.18 -4.41
C ILE A 38 -2.20 1.85 -4.74
N PRO A 39 -1.07 1.15 -4.58
CA PRO A 39 0.24 1.66 -4.96
C PRO A 39 0.31 2.11 -6.41
N SER A 40 0.93 3.27 -6.68
CA SER A 40 1.08 3.77 -8.06
C SER A 40 1.96 2.89 -8.94
N THR A 41 2.74 2.00 -8.33
CA THR A 41 3.63 1.02 -8.98
C THR A 41 3.00 -0.38 -9.06
N ALA A 42 1.70 -0.52 -8.79
CA ALA A 42 0.98 -1.78 -8.94
C ALA A 42 1.11 -2.34 -10.36
N SER A 43 1.37 -3.64 -10.48
CA SER A 43 1.73 -4.27 -11.75
C SER A 43 1.11 -5.64 -12.01
N ILE A 44 0.73 -6.38 -10.97
CA ILE A 44 0.22 -7.76 -11.10
C ILE A 44 -0.87 -8.03 -10.07
N LEU A 45 -1.87 -8.83 -10.43
CA LEU A 45 -3.02 -9.19 -9.61
C LEU A 45 -3.05 -10.69 -9.29
N ALA A 46 -3.57 -11.04 -8.11
CA ALA A 46 -3.98 -12.40 -7.77
C ALA A 46 -5.27 -12.34 -6.95
N PHE A 47 -6.11 -13.37 -7.06
CA PHE A 47 -7.41 -13.40 -6.40
C PHE A 47 -7.64 -14.74 -5.71
N ASP A 48 -8.09 -14.70 -4.45
CA ASP A 48 -8.60 -15.87 -3.76
C ASP A 48 -10.15 -15.90 -3.90
N PRO A 49 -10.72 -16.84 -4.67
CA PRO A 49 -12.15 -16.90 -4.91
C PRO A 49 -12.99 -17.33 -3.71
N ILE A 50 -12.39 -18.03 -2.74
CA ILE A 50 -13.07 -18.49 -1.52
C ILE A 50 -13.05 -17.37 -0.50
N GLN A 51 -11.86 -16.80 -0.25
CA GLN A 51 -11.68 -15.73 0.73
C GLN A 51 -12.15 -14.38 0.20
N ARG A 52 -12.38 -14.21 -1.12
CA ARG A 52 -12.79 -12.96 -1.77
C ARG A 52 -11.80 -11.82 -1.51
N LEU A 53 -10.51 -12.14 -1.58
CA LEU A 53 -9.39 -11.23 -1.39
C LEU A 53 -8.65 -11.00 -2.71
N LEU A 54 -8.25 -9.76 -2.96
CA LEU A 54 -7.39 -9.39 -4.08
C LEU A 54 -6.01 -9.03 -3.55
N ALA A 55 -4.96 -9.65 -4.08
CA ALA A 55 -3.57 -9.24 -3.90
C ALA A 55 -3.10 -8.46 -5.14
N ILE A 56 -2.33 -7.41 -4.90
CA ILE A 56 -1.76 -6.52 -5.91
C ILE A 56 -0.27 -6.41 -5.64
N GLY A 57 0.55 -6.98 -6.51
CA GLY A 57 2.01 -6.86 -6.47
C GLY A 57 2.47 -5.57 -7.16
N THR A 58 3.58 -5.01 -6.70
CA THR A 58 4.15 -3.78 -7.26
C THR A 58 5.54 -3.98 -7.86
N LEU A 59 5.97 -3.03 -8.69
CA LEU A 59 7.32 -2.96 -9.24
C LEU A 59 8.41 -2.69 -8.19
N ASP A 60 8.05 -2.28 -6.98
CA ASP A 60 8.96 -1.92 -5.89
C ASP A 60 8.93 -2.91 -4.71
N GLY A 61 8.44 -4.13 -4.94
CA GLY A 61 8.50 -5.22 -3.95
C GLY A 61 7.46 -5.12 -2.83
N ARG A 62 6.37 -4.39 -3.04
CA ARG A 62 5.21 -4.33 -2.13
C ARG A 62 4.09 -5.24 -2.63
N ILE A 63 3.33 -5.79 -1.69
CA ILE A 63 2.09 -6.50 -1.98
C ILE A 63 0.98 -5.85 -1.17
N LYS A 64 -0.07 -5.40 -1.85
CA LYS A 64 -1.28 -4.85 -1.25
C LYS A 64 -2.38 -5.91 -1.31
N VAL A 65 -2.94 -6.29 -0.17
CA VAL A 65 -4.11 -7.19 -0.09
C VAL A 65 -5.34 -6.38 0.28
N ILE A 66 -6.44 -6.57 -0.46
CA ILE A 66 -7.69 -5.82 -0.33
C ILE A 66 -8.84 -6.83 -0.18
N GLY A 67 -9.71 -6.59 0.81
CA GLY A 67 -10.92 -7.36 1.10
C GLY A 67 -12.18 -6.49 1.05
N GLY A 68 -13.17 -6.83 1.87
CA GLY A 68 -14.40 -6.05 2.02
C GLY A 68 -14.26 -4.85 2.96
N ASP A 69 -15.12 -3.84 2.81
CA ASP A 69 -15.35 -2.74 3.77
C ASP A 69 -14.09 -2.18 4.49
N GLY A 70 -13.12 -1.69 3.71
CA GLY A 70 -11.91 -1.04 4.23
C GLY A 70 -10.85 -1.99 4.79
N ILE A 71 -11.03 -3.30 4.62
CA ILE A 71 -10.03 -4.31 4.98
C ILE A 71 -8.89 -4.26 3.97
N GLU A 72 -7.75 -3.75 4.44
CA GLU A 72 -6.55 -3.62 3.64
C GLU A 72 -5.31 -4.06 4.43
N GLY A 73 -4.33 -4.62 3.72
CA GLY A 73 -3.02 -4.99 4.25
C GLY A 73 -1.90 -4.65 3.28
N LEU A 74 -0.81 -4.10 3.79
CA LEU A 74 0.40 -3.82 3.02
C LEU A 74 1.53 -4.71 3.54
N PHE A 75 2.16 -5.42 2.62
CA PHE A 75 3.31 -6.26 2.84
C PHE A 75 4.49 -5.67 2.06
N ILE A 76 5.66 -5.59 2.67
CA ILE A 76 6.83 -4.96 2.06
C ILE A 76 7.98 -5.95 2.11
N SER A 77 8.52 -6.32 0.95
CA SER A 77 9.70 -7.16 0.86
C SER A 77 10.96 -6.36 1.23
N LEU A 78 11.95 -7.09 1.75
CA LEU A 78 13.29 -6.52 1.99
C LEU A 78 13.98 -6.14 0.67
N LYS A 79 13.65 -6.85 -0.42
CA LYS A 79 14.12 -6.55 -1.77
C LYS A 79 13.12 -5.65 -2.49
N GLN A 80 13.61 -4.54 -3.03
CA GLN A 80 12.81 -3.63 -3.85
C GLN A 80 12.85 -4.09 -5.32
N LEU A 81 12.16 -5.20 -5.61
CA LEU A 81 12.13 -5.81 -6.94
C LEU A 81 10.69 -6.10 -7.39
N PRO A 82 10.38 -6.00 -8.70
CA PRO A 82 9.11 -6.43 -9.24
C PRO A 82 8.86 -7.93 -9.05
N TYR A 83 7.59 -8.31 -9.08
CA TYR A 83 7.15 -9.70 -9.08
C TYR A 83 6.86 -10.21 -10.49
N LYS A 84 7.34 -11.42 -10.80
CA LYS A 84 6.96 -12.20 -12.00
C LYS A 84 5.60 -12.86 -11.81
N TYR A 85 5.39 -13.43 -10.61
CA TYR A 85 4.20 -14.19 -10.27
C TYR A 85 3.77 -13.87 -8.84
N ILE A 86 2.47 -13.77 -8.64
CA ILE A 86 1.83 -13.81 -7.34
C ILE A 86 0.64 -14.76 -7.42
N GLU A 87 0.45 -15.63 -6.44
CA GLU A 87 -0.69 -16.56 -6.41
C GLU A 87 -1.04 -16.93 -4.97
N PHE A 88 -2.34 -16.99 -4.67
CA PHE A 88 -2.81 -17.45 -3.36
C PHE A 88 -2.70 -18.97 -3.26
N MET A 89 -2.27 -19.47 -2.11
CA MET A 89 -2.65 -20.82 -1.69
C MET A 89 -4.10 -20.75 -1.25
N GLN A 90 -5.01 -20.98 -2.19
CA GLN A 90 -6.45 -20.76 -2.05
C GLN A 90 -6.98 -21.31 -0.72
N ASN A 91 -7.66 -20.46 0.04
CA ASN A 91 -8.26 -20.78 1.34
C ASN A 91 -7.30 -21.18 2.46
N GLN A 92 -5.98 -21.09 2.27
CA GLN A 92 -4.98 -21.52 3.27
C GLN A 92 -4.36 -20.36 4.08
N GLY A 93 -4.69 -19.10 3.75
CA GLY A 93 -4.13 -17.94 4.46
C GLY A 93 -2.68 -17.60 4.07
N PHE A 94 -2.17 -18.17 2.98
CA PHE A 94 -0.83 -17.90 2.45
C PHE A 94 -0.89 -17.36 1.03
N LEU A 95 0.07 -16.48 0.71
CA LEU A 95 0.29 -15.93 -0.63
C LEU A 95 1.73 -16.22 -1.05
N ILE A 96 1.92 -16.69 -2.29
CA ILE A 96 3.22 -16.94 -2.89
C ILE A 96 3.56 -15.77 -3.80
N SER A 97 4.80 -15.30 -3.75
CA SER A 97 5.32 -14.33 -4.69
C SER A 97 6.69 -14.75 -5.20
N ILE A 98 6.92 -14.59 -6.50
CA ILE A 98 8.21 -14.83 -7.13
C ILE A 98 8.69 -13.51 -7.73
N SER A 99 9.82 -13.00 -7.25
CA SER A 99 10.43 -11.78 -7.76
C SER A 99 11.13 -11.97 -9.10
N ASN A 100 11.51 -10.87 -9.78
CA ASN A 100 12.31 -10.93 -11.00
C ASN A 100 13.67 -11.63 -10.83
N ASP A 101 14.25 -11.57 -9.62
CA ASP A 101 15.43 -12.35 -9.27
C ASP A 101 15.10 -13.77 -8.79
N ASN A 102 13.98 -14.38 -9.17
CA ASN A 102 13.62 -15.78 -8.83
C ASN A 102 13.70 -16.11 -7.33
N ASP A 103 13.33 -15.16 -6.47
CA ASP A 103 13.20 -15.35 -5.03
C ASP A 103 11.75 -15.73 -4.72
N ILE A 104 11.52 -16.95 -4.27
CA ILE A 104 10.20 -17.47 -3.93
C ILE A 104 9.92 -17.14 -2.47
N GLN A 105 8.96 -16.26 -2.20
CA GLN A 105 8.58 -15.83 -0.86
C GLN A 105 7.17 -16.33 -0.52
N VAL A 106 7.01 -16.86 0.69
CA VAL A 106 5.71 -17.25 1.23
C VAL A 106 5.28 -16.25 2.29
N TRP A 107 4.17 -15.57 2.03
CA TRP A 107 3.58 -14.56 2.90
C TRP A 107 2.45 -15.17 3.72
N ASN A 108 2.49 -14.95 5.03
CA ASN A 108 1.39 -15.29 5.92
C ASN A 108 0.47 -14.07 6.06
N LEU A 109 -0.79 -14.23 5.66
CA LEU A 109 -1.76 -13.13 5.64
C LEU A 109 -2.24 -12.72 7.04
N GLU A 110 -2.21 -13.63 8.00
CA GLU A 110 -2.61 -13.38 9.39
C GLU A 110 -1.52 -12.60 10.14
N ASN A 111 -0.28 -13.05 10.05
CA ASN A 111 0.87 -12.42 10.71
C ASN A 111 1.45 -11.23 9.92
N ARG A 112 0.97 -11.01 8.69
CA ARG A 112 1.41 -9.95 7.77
C ARG A 112 2.92 -9.94 7.53
N CYS A 113 3.53 -11.12 7.41
CA CYS A 113 4.99 -11.28 7.31
C CYS A 113 5.41 -12.38 6.33
N ILE A 114 6.69 -12.39 5.95
CA ILE A 114 7.30 -13.49 5.21
C ILE A 114 7.58 -14.63 6.18
N THR A 115 7.08 -15.83 5.87
CA THR A 115 7.35 -17.04 6.67
C THR A 115 8.63 -17.71 6.22
N CYS A 116 8.83 -17.84 4.90
CA CYS A 116 10.07 -18.38 4.35
C CYS A 116 10.36 -17.81 2.96
N CYS A 117 11.62 -18.00 2.55
CA CYS A 117 12.11 -17.60 1.25
C CYS A 117 13.04 -18.69 0.68
N LEU A 118 12.98 -18.91 -0.63
CA LEU A 118 13.84 -19.83 -1.37
C LEU A 118 14.31 -19.14 -2.66
N ARG A 119 15.62 -18.94 -2.80
CA ARG A 119 16.21 -18.48 -4.06
C ARG A 119 16.33 -19.65 -5.02
N TRP A 120 15.70 -19.56 -6.18
CA TRP A 120 15.83 -20.55 -7.24
C TRP A 120 17.08 -20.29 -8.09
N GLU A 121 17.77 -21.34 -8.54
CA GLU A 121 19.06 -21.22 -9.23
C GLU A 121 18.91 -20.73 -10.67
N SER A 122 17.98 -21.33 -11.43
CA SER A 122 17.70 -20.97 -12.84
C SER A 122 16.67 -19.84 -12.95
N ASN A 123 16.48 -19.30 -14.17
CA ASN A 123 15.39 -18.37 -14.42
C ASN A 123 14.04 -19.09 -14.42
N ILE A 124 13.15 -18.71 -13.50
CA ILE A 124 11.76 -19.20 -13.48
C ILE A 124 10.99 -18.46 -14.57
N THR A 125 10.41 -19.22 -15.49
CA THR A 125 9.68 -18.73 -16.68
C THR A 125 8.22 -19.18 -16.72
N ALA A 126 7.81 -20.09 -15.84
CA ALA A 126 6.41 -20.43 -15.60
C ALA A 126 6.19 -20.89 -14.15
N PHE A 127 5.00 -20.64 -13.62
CA PHE A 127 4.65 -20.99 -12.24
C PHE A 127 3.15 -21.25 -12.12
N SER A 128 2.76 -22.21 -11.28
CA SER A 128 1.36 -22.40 -10.89
C SER A 128 1.24 -23.18 -9.57
N VAL A 129 0.33 -22.74 -8.70
CA VAL A 129 -0.10 -23.46 -7.50
C VAL A 129 -1.15 -24.51 -7.86
N ILE A 130 -1.03 -25.72 -7.31
CA ILE A 130 -2.10 -26.72 -7.42
C ILE A 130 -3.23 -26.31 -6.46
N SER A 131 -4.35 -25.86 -7.03
CA SER A 131 -5.56 -25.42 -6.31
C SER A 131 -5.96 -26.37 -5.16
N GLY A 132 -6.14 -25.81 -3.97
CA GLY A 132 -6.52 -26.53 -2.75
C GLY A 132 -5.40 -27.35 -2.11
N SER A 133 -4.14 -27.19 -2.52
CA SER A 133 -2.99 -27.90 -1.97
C SER A 133 -1.82 -26.98 -1.63
N HIS A 134 -0.75 -27.54 -1.08
CA HIS A 134 0.52 -26.83 -0.81
C HIS A 134 1.62 -27.14 -1.84
N PHE A 135 1.27 -27.78 -2.96
CA PHE A 135 2.18 -28.12 -4.03
C PHE A 135 2.16 -27.05 -5.13
N MET A 136 3.33 -26.77 -5.71
CA MET A 136 3.48 -25.79 -6.78
C MET A 136 4.39 -26.36 -7.86
N PHE A 137 4.10 -26.03 -9.10
CA PHE A 137 4.94 -26.33 -10.25
C PHE A 137 5.80 -25.11 -10.59
N ILE A 138 7.07 -25.35 -10.85
CA ILE A 138 8.04 -24.36 -11.35
C ILE A 138 8.56 -24.84 -12.68
N GLY A 139 8.42 -24.02 -13.71
CA GLY A 139 9.05 -24.20 -15.02
C GLY A 139 10.19 -23.22 -15.19
N ASP A 140 11.30 -23.70 -15.75
CA ASP A 140 12.48 -22.87 -15.97
C ASP A 140 12.87 -22.70 -17.45
N GLU A 141 13.84 -21.83 -17.67
CA GLU A 141 14.39 -21.51 -18.99
C GLU A 141 15.04 -22.70 -19.71
N TYR A 142 15.36 -23.78 -19.00
CA TYR A 142 15.96 -24.98 -19.58
C TYR A 142 14.92 -26.03 -19.98
N GLY A 143 13.63 -25.75 -19.76
CA GLY A 143 12.54 -26.67 -20.08
C GLY A 143 12.25 -27.68 -18.99
N MET A 144 12.73 -27.45 -17.76
CA MET A 144 12.53 -28.36 -16.65
C MET A 144 11.32 -27.93 -15.81
N ILE A 145 10.44 -28.89 -15.51
CA ILE A 145 9.39 -28.70 -14.51
C ILE A 145 9.85 -29.35 -13.20
N SER A 146 9.83 -28.58 -12.12
CA SER A 146 10.07 -29.04 -10.75
C SER A 146 8.83 -28.87 -9.89
N VAL A 147 8.68 -29.74 -8.89
CA VAL A 147 7.62 -29.63 -7.88
C VAL A 147 8.22 -29.15 -6.56
N ILE A 148 7.63 -28.12 -5.97
CA ILE A 148 7.95 -27.66 -4.62
C ILE A 148 6.73 -27.82 -3.70
N LYS A 149 6.98 -28.10 -2.42
CA LYS A 149 5.96 -28.15 -1.37
C LYS A 149 6.28 -27.09 -0.33
N TYR A 150 5.26 -26.34 0.07
CA TYR A 150 5.31 -25.56 1.30
C TYR A 150 4.78 -26.41 2.46
N ASP A 151 5.59 -26.57 3.50
CA ASP A 151 5.15 -27.16 4.75
C ASP A 151 4.75 -26.02 5.70
N ALA A 152 3.46 -25.94 6.01
CA ALA A 152 2.91 -24.88 6.87
C ALA A 152 3.28 -25.05 8.35
N GLU A 153 3.51 -26.28 8.81
CA GLU A 153 3.88 -26.58 10.20
C GLU A 153 5.35 -26.24 10.44
N ASP A 154 6.22 -26.65 9.51
CA ASP A 154 7.66 -26.37 9.58
C ASP A 154 8.02 -24.97 9.03
N GLY A 155 7.08 -24.29 8.37
CA GLY A 155 7.27 -23.00 7.74
C GLY A 155 8.38 -23.00 6.67
N LYS A 156 8.48 -24.06 5.87
CA LYS A 156 9.62 -24.28 4.96
C LYS A 156 9.17 -24.69 3.55
N LEU A 157 9.89 -24.18 2.56
CA LEU A 157 9.82 -24.65 1.17
C LEU A 157 10.80 -25.81 0.94
N SER A 158 10.30 -26.88 0.32
CA SER A 158 11.12 -28.05 -0.05
C SER A 158 10.88 -28.42 -1.50
N GLN A 159 11.97 -28.58 -2.26
CA GLN A 159 11.91 -29.16 -3.61
C GLN A 159 11.77 -30.67 -3.49
N LEU A 160 10.80 -31.22 -4.22
CA LEU A 160 10.52 -32.65 -4.24
C LEU A 160 11.29 -33.33 -5.39
N PRO A 161 11.56 -34.64 -5.30
CA PRO A 161 12.31 -35.38 -6.34
C PRO A 161 11.62 -35.44 -7.70
N TYR A 162 10.32 -35.17 -7.78
CA TYR A 162 9.57 -35.21 -9.02
C TYR A 162 9.92 -34.04 -9.93
N ASN A 163 10.54 -34.36 -11.06
CA ASN A 163 10.83 -33.43 -12.14
C ASN A 163 10.41 -34.01 -13.49
N ILE A 164 10.09 -33.12 -14.43
CA ILE A 164 9.80 -33.47 -15.82
C ILE A 164 10.82 -32.73 -16.68
N SER A 165 11.67 -33.50 -17.36
CA SER A 165 12.67 -33.00 -18.31
C SER A 165 12.36 -33.46 -19.74
N ALA A 166 13.04 -32.90 -20.73
CA ALA A 166 12.94 -33.38 -22.12
C ALA A 166 13.30 -34.87 -22.25
N ASN A 167 14.25 -35.38 -21.46
CA ASN A 167 14.56 -36.82 -21.38
C ASN A 167 13.38 -37.65 -20.86
N SER A 168 12.74 -37.17 -19.79
CA SER A 168 11.53 -37.78 -19.20
C SER A 168 10.40 -37.86 -20.22
N LEU A 169 10.17 -36.77 -20.96
CA LEU A 169 9.16 -36.72 -22.00
C LEU A 169 9.50 -37.64 -23.17
N SER A 170 10.78 -37.72 -23.55
CA SER A 170 11.24 -38.57 -24.64
C SER A 170 11.05 -40.06 -24.31
N GLU A 171 11.33 -40.45 -23.07
CA GLU A 171 11.07 -41.81 -22.56
C GLU A 171 9.57 -42.14 -22.57
N ALA A 172 8.72 -41.20 -22.14
CA ALA A 172 7.27 -41.38 -22.11
C ALA A 172 6.64 -41.44 -23.52
N ALA A 173 7.15 -40.66 -24.48
CA ALA A 173 6.59 -40.58 -25.83
C ALA A 173 7.17 -41.59 -26.82
N GLY A 174 8.38 -42.09 -26.57
CA GLY A 174 9.11 -42.96 -27.49
C GLY A 174 9.79 -42.25 -28.66
N PHE A 175 9.90 -40.91 -28.62
CA PHE A 175 10.64 -40.09 -29.59
C PHE A 175 11.32 -38.90 -28.90
N SER A 176 12.34 -38.31 -29.53
CA SER A 176 13.16 -37.26 -28.91
C SER A 176 12.47 -35.90 -28.90
N PHE A 177 12.42 -35.26 -27.73
CA PHE A 177 12.05 -33.85 -27.58
C PHE A 177 13.28 -32.92 -27.70
N PRO A 178 13.11 -31.69 -28.18
CA PRO A 178 14.18 -30.70 -28.21
C PRO A 178 14.56 -30.26 -26.79
N ASP A 179 15.86 -30.35 -26.48
CA ASP A 179 16.42 -29.85 -25.21
C ASP A 179 16.53 -28.32 -25.19
N GLY A 180 16.46 -27.73 -23.99
CA GLY A 180 16.75 -26.31 -23.75
C GLY A 180 15.68 -25.34 -24.24
N GLN A 181 14.43 -25.79 -24.38
CA GLN A 181 13.29 -24.92 -24.69
C GLN A 181 12.66 -24.40 -23.39
N PRO A 182 12.56 -23.08 -23.16
CA PRO A 182 11.94 -22.54 -21.96
C PRO A 182 10.49 -22.99 -21.79
N VAL A 183 10.09 -23.30 -20.55
CA VAL A 183 8.69 -23.46 -20.21
C VAL A 183 8.05 -22.07 -20.11
N VAL A 184 7.09 -21.75 -20.97
CA VAL A 184 6.40 -20.44 -20.98
C VAL A 184 5.01 -20.48 -20.35
N GLY A 185 4.49 -21.66 -20.05
CA GLY A 185 3.22 -21.78 -19.36
C GLY A 185 2.99 -23.13 -18.69
N ILE A 186 2.37 -23.08 -17.51
CA ILE A 186 1.95 -24.25 -16.73
C ILE A 186 0.51 -24.03 -16.29
N LEU A 187 -0.39 -24.95 -16.63
CA LEU A 187 -1.79 -24.86 -16.23
C LEU A 187 -2.30 -26.23 -15.72
N PRO A 188 -2.53 -26.40 -14.40
CA PRO A 188 -3.24 -27.56 -13.89
C PRO A 188 -4.61 -27.70 -14.57
N GLN A 189 -4.99 -28.92 -14.96
CA GLN A 189 -6.28 -29.15 -15.61
C GLN A 189 -7.41 -29.01 -14.58
N PRO A 190 -8.45 -28.20 -14.87
CA PRO A 190 -9.64 -28.09 -14.04
C PRO A 190 -10.23 -29.46 -13.69
N HIS A 191 -10.78 -29.59 -12.49
CA HIS A 191 -11.43 -30.82 -12.00
C HIS A 191 -10.56 -32.10 -11.98
N SER A 192 -9.27 -32.03 -12.33
CA SER A 192 -8.33 -33.18 -12.27
C SER A 192 -7.76 -33.43 -10.87
N SER A 193 -8.07 -32.55 -9.90
CA SER A 193 -7.46 -32.55 -8.55
C SER A 193 -5.93 -32.52 -8.58
N GLY A 194 -5.33 -31.84 -9.58
CA GLY A 194 -3.88 -31.73 -9.75
C GLY A 194 -3.21 -32.93 -10.44
N ASN A 195 -3.97 -33.95 -10.85
CA ASN A 195 -3.41 -35.13 -11.52
C ASN A 195 -2.94 -34.86 -12.95
N ARG A 196 -3.42 -33.79 -13.58
CA ARG A 196 -3.06 -33.46 -14.95
C ARG A 196 -2.67 -31.99 -15.07
N VAL A 197 -1.67 -31.71 -15.89
CA VAL A 197 -1.10 -30.38 -16.05
C VAL A 197 -0.66 -30.14 -17.49
N ILE A 198 -1.00 -28.97 -18.04
CA ILE A 198 -0.45 -28.48 -19.31
C ILE A 198 0.94 -27.92 -19.06
N ILE A 199 1.87 -28.28 -19.94
CA ILE A 199 3.21 -27.73 -20.06
C ILE A 199 3.33 -27.15 -21.46
N ALA A 200 3.50 -25.84 -21.57
CA ALA A 200 3.71 -25.13 -22.83
C ALA A 200 5.16 -24.66 -22.93
N TYR A 201 5.81 -24.97 -24.05
CA TYR A 201 7.17 -24.58 -24.37
C TYR A 201 7.20 -23.41 -25.35
N ALA A 202 8.24 -22.59 -25.28
CA ALA A 202 8.39 -21.41 -26.11
C ALA A 202 8.18 -21.71 -27.59
N ASN A 203 8.76 -22.78 -28.13
CA ASN A 203 8.69 -23.19 -29.54
C ASN A 203 7.31 -23.66 -30.06
N GLY A 204 6.24 -23.53 -29.29
CA GLY A 204 4.90 -23.93 -29.71
C GLY A 204 4.47 -25.32 -29.27
N LEU A 205 5.35 -26.11 -28.65
CA LEU A 205 5.00 -27.44 -28.15
C LEU A 205 4.14 -27.34 -26.88
N ILE A 206 3.06 -28.11 -26.84
CA ILE A 206 2.09 -28.18 -25.75
C ILE A 206 1.91 -29.65 -25.35
N ILE A 207 2.06 -29.95 -24.07
CA ILE A 207 1.91 -31.30 -23.53
C ILE A 207 0.91 -31.28 -22.39
N LEU A 208 -0.09 -32.15 -22.42
CA LEU A 208 -0.91 -32.47 -21.24
C LEU A 208 -0.31 -33.70 -20.56
N TRP A 209 0.26 -33.51 -19.39
CA TRP A 209 0.95 -34.53 -18.62
C TRP A 209 0.05 -35.10 -17.52
N ASP A 210 -0.04 -36.42 -17.41
CA ASP A 210 -0.68 -37.12 -16.29
C ASP A 210 0.36 -37.45 -15.22
N VAL A 211 0.31 -36.72 -14.11
CA VAL A 211 1.23 -36.84 -12.97
C VAL A 211 1.14 -38.21 -12.30
N SER A 212 -0.07 -38.78 -12.24
CA SER A 212 -0.33 -40.03 -11.54
C SER A 212 0.25 -41.24 -12.26
N GLN A 213 0.15 -41.23 -13.60
CA GLN A 213 0.65 -42.29 -14.47
C GLN A 213 2.04 -42.03 -15.03
N ALA A 214 2.56 -40.81 -14.87
CA ALA A 214 3.79 -40.35 -15.53
C ALA A 214 3.75 -40.58 -17.05
N GLN A 215 2.66 -40.15 -17.69
CA GLN A 215 2.41 -40.36 -19.12
C GLN A 215 1.88 -39.10 -19.79
N ILE A 216 2.12 -39.00 -21.09
CA ILE A 216 1.58 -37.94 -21.92
C ILE A 216 0.15 -38.30 -22.33
N TYR A 217 -0.80 -37.43 -22.00
CA TYR A 217 -2.21 -37.57 -22.38
C TYR A 217 -2.50 -36.95 -23.75
N PHE A 218 -1.92 -35.78 -24.02
CA PHE A 218 -2.10 -35.02 -25.26
C PHE A 218 -0.79 -34.31 -25.65
N ILE A 219 -0.53 -34.22 -26.96
CA ILE A 219 0.55 -33.44 -27.57
C ILE A 219 -0.06 -32.54 -28.64
N GLY A 220 0.29 -31.26 -28.63
CA GLY A 220 -0.06 -30.29 -29.66
C GLY A 220 1.12 -29.38 -30.02
N GLY A 221 1.12 -28.85 -31.24
CA GLY A 221 2.14 -27.90 -31.72
C GLY A 221 3.55 -28.50 -31.92
N GLY A 222 4.55 -27.64 -32.13
CA GLY A 222 5.95 -28.04 -32.41
C GLY A 222 6.25 -28.42 -33.87
N LYS A 223 7.24 -29.30 -34.10
CA LYS A 223 7.70 -29.73 -35.44
C LYS A 223 6.80 -30.74 -36.16
N ASP A 224 5.74 -31.24 -35.50
CA ASP A 224 4.71 -32.11 -36.12
C ASP A 224 3.81 -31.38 -37.13
N LEU A 225 4.10 -30.11 -37.42
CA LEU A 225 3.48 -29.34 -38.49
C LEU A 225 4.22 -29.45 -39.84
N GLN A 226 5.31 -30.22 -39.92
CA GLN A 226 6.11 -30.36 -41.16
C GLN A 226 6.45 -31.80 -41.58
N LEU A 227 5.99 -32.83 -40.87
CA LEU A 227 6.26 -34.23 -41.26
C LEU A 227 5.11 -34.81 -42.10
N LYS A 228 4.82 -34.15 -43.22
CA LYS A 228 4.10 -34.77 -44.34
C LYS A 228 4.73 -34.28 -45.64
N ASP A 229 5.76 -34.98 -46.09
CA ASP A 229 5.80 -35.55 -47.43
C ASP A 229 7.17 -36.12 -47.77
N THR A 230 7.19 -37.43 -47.95
CA THR A 230 7.92 -37.99 -49.08
C THR A 230 7.11 -39.18 -49.54
N VAL A 231 6.18 -38.98 -50.49
CA VAL A 231 6.02 -39.72 -51.75
C VAL A 231 4.86 -39.10 -52.53
N ASP A 232 5.21 -38.48 -53.67
CA ASP A 232 4.43 -38.24 -54.91
C ASP A 232 2.89 -38.28 -54.85
N SER A 233 2.23 -37.14 -55.10
CA SER A 233 1.31 -36.94 -56.25
C SER A 233 0.66 -35.55 -56.25
N GLU A 234 0.47 -35.04 -57.46
CA GLU A 234 0.08 -33.68 -57.86
C GLU A 234 -1.35 -33.22 -57.43
N VAL A 235 -1.42 -31.94 -57.04
CA VAL A 235 -2.56 -30.99 -57.09
C VAL A 235 -3.70 -31.20 -56.07
N GLN A 236 -3.67 -30.45 -54.96
CA GLN A 236 -4.84 -29.79 -54.34
C GLN A 236 -4.47 -28.78 -53.21
N ASP A 237 -4.53 -27.48 -53.53
CA ASP A 237 -4.68 -26.29 -52.65
C ASP A 237 -3.93 -26.22 -51.30
N ASP A 238 -2.63 -25.92 -51.36
CA ASP A 238 -1.63 -25.88 -50.26
C ASP A 238 -1.61 -24.60 -49.39
N THR A 239 -2.74 -23.91 -49.15
CA THR A 239 -2.67 -22.61 -48.43
C THR A 239 -2.67 -22.74 -46.90
N PHE A 240 -3.17 -23.84 -46.31
CA PHE A 240 -3.25 -23.99 -44.84
C PHE A 240 -2.02 -24.65 -44.20
N GLU A 241 -1.31 -25.51 -44.91
CA GLU A 241 -0.19 -26.29 -44.35
C GLU A 241 1.14 -25.52 -44.32
N HIS A 242 1.32 -24.48 -45.15
CA HIS A 242 2.56 -23.68 -45.18
C HIS A 242 2.68 -22.59 -44.08
N HIS A 243 1.62 -22.29 -43.31
CA HIS A 243 1.63 -21.20 -42.31
C HIS A 243 1.88 -21.61 -40.85
N LEU A 244 2.08 -22.90 -40.59
CA LEU A 244 2.34 -23.46 -39.26
C LEU A 244 3.85 -23.67 -39.02
N GLN A 245 4.65 -22.67 -39.41
CA GLN A 245 6.05 -22.53 -38.98
C GLN A 245 6.14 -22.45 -37.44
N GLU A 246 7.31 -22.70 -36.87
CA GLU A 246 7.60 -22.59 -35.43
C GLU A 246 7.07 -21.27 -34.89
N LYS A 247 5.93 -21.33 -34.18
CA LYS A 247 5.26 -20.18 -33.58
C LYS A 247 5.60 -20.14 -32.11
N GLU A 248 6.01 -18.97 -31.63
CA GLU A 248 6.37 -18.79 -30.23
C GLU A 248 5.13 -18.49 -29.37
N ILE A 249 4.91 -19.28 -28.31
CA ILE A 249 3.76 -19.12 -27.39
C ILE A 249 4.03 -17.95 -26.45
N SER A 250 3.05 -17.07 -26.30
CA SER A 250 3.11 -15.91 -25.40
C SER A 250 2.06 -15.91 -24.30
N ALA A 251 0.92 -16.59 -24.49
CA ALA A 251 -0.15 -16.67 -23.49
C ALA A 251 -0.93 -17.99 -23.61
N ILE A 252 -1.43 -18.50 -22.48
CA ILE A 252 -2.28 -19.70 -22.47
C ILE A 252 -3.42 -19.55 -21.44
N CYS A 253 -4.60 -20.09 -21.75
CA CYS A 253 -5.68 -20.27 -20.77
C CYS A 253 -6.58 -21.45 -21.13
N TRP A 254 -7.22 -22.05 -20.13
CA TRP A 254 -8.29 -23.01 -20.37
C TRP A 254 -9.53 -22.28 -20.90
N ALA A 255 -10.01 -22.65 -22.09
CA ALA A 255 -11.21 -22.09 -22.69
C ALA A 255 -12.46 -22.97 -22.43
N SER A 256 -12.41 -23.80 -21.38
CA SER A 256 -13.47 -24.73 -21.01
C SER A 256 -13.43 -24.99 -19.51
N SER A 257 -14.59 -25.25 -18.89
CA SER A 257 -14.65 -25.48 -17.44
C SER A 257 -14.12 -26.86 -17.05
N ASP A 258 -14.21 -27.84 -17.96
CA ASP A 258 -13.73 -29.22 -17.80
C ASP A 258 -12.27 -29.42 -18.22
N GLY A 259 -11.63 -28.39 -18.78
CA GLY A 259 -10.26 -28.46 -19.29
C GLY A 259 -10.12 -29.30 -20.56
N SER A 260 -11.17 -29.38 -21.38
CA SER A 260 -11.15 -30.04 -22.70
C SER A 260 -10.55 -29.16 -23.81
N ILE A 261 -10.71 -27.84 -23.72
CA ILE A 261 -10.28 -26.87 -24.72
C ILE A 261 -9.26 -25.90 -24.11
N LEU A 262 -8.13 -25.75 -24.79
CA LEU A 262 -7.04 -24.83 -24.44
C LEU A 262 -6.96 -23.71 -25.50
N ALA A 263 -6.96 -22.46 -25.08
CA ALA A 263 -6.63 -21.32 -25.95
C ALA A 263 -5.16 -20.92 -25.76
N VAL A 264 -4.48 -20.68 -26.88
CA VAL A 264 -3.05 -20.38 -26.93
C VAL A 264 -2.83 -19.16 -27.81
N GLY A 265 -2.25 -18.12 -27.23
CA GLY A 265 -1.84 -16.90 -27.90
C GLY A 265 -0.35 -16.95 -28.28
N TYR A 266 -0.03 -16.37 -29.43
CA TYR A 266 1.32 -16.38 -29.98
C TYR A 266 1.89 -14.97 -30.16
N ILE A 267 3.22 -14.89 -30.28
CA ILE A 267 3.95 -13.62 -30.48
C ILE A 267 3.54 -12.90 -31.77
N ASP A 268 3.06 -13.62 -32.78
CA ASP A 268 2.59 -13.05 -34.05
C ASP A 268 1.12 -12.56 -34.04
N GLY A 269 0.48 -12.59 -32.87
CA GLY A 269 -0.89 -12.14 -32.66
C GLY A 269 -1.96 -13.18 -33.00
N ASP A 270 -1.60 -14.40 -33.43
CA ASP A 270 -2.58 -15.47 -33.62
C ASP A 270 -3.07 -16.05 -32.28
N ILE A 271 -4.31 -16.53 -32.25
CA ILE A 271 -4.87 -17.32 -31.15
C ILE A 271 -5.35 -18.66 -31.71
N LEU A 272 -4.88 -19.78 -31.15
CA LEU A 272 -5.30 -21.13 -31.54
C LEU A 272 -6.03 -21.80 -30.37
N PHE A 273 -7.18 -22.39 -30.66
CA PHE A 273 -7.92 -23.26 -29.74
C PHE A 273 -7.58 -24.71 -30.04
N TRP A 274 -7.16 -25.46 -29.02
CA TRP A 274 -6.78 -26.87 -29.11
C TRP A 274 -7.76 -27.73 -28.33
N ASN A 275 -8.30 -28.77 -28.97
CA ASN A 275 -9.08 -29.79 -28.29
C ASN A 275 -8.14 -30.86 -27.70
N THR A 276 -8.04 -30.89 -26.37
CA THR A 276 -7.17 -31.80 -25.60
C THR A 276 -7.82 -33.13 -25.23
N SER A 277 -9.06 -33.37 -25.69
CA SER A 277 -9.82 -34.59 -25.37
C SER A 277 -9.34 -35.82 -26.14
N SER A 278 -8.56 -35.64 -27.21
CA SER A 278 -8.00 -36.72 -28.01
C SER A 278 -6.79 -37.35 -27.30
N ILE A 279 -6.84 -38.67 -27.13
CA ILE A 279 -5.72 -39.44 -26.56
C ILE A 279 -4.58 -39.45 -27.58
N ALA A 280 -3.37 -39.11 -27.16
CA ALA A 280 -2.16 -39.31 -27.96
C ALA A 280 -2.05 -40.79 -28.38
N SER A 281 -2.17 -41.11 -29.67
CA SER A 281 -2.06 -42.50 -30.14
C SER A 281 -0.61 -42.96 -30.03
N SER A 282 -0.38 -44.08 -29.32
CA SER A 282 0.96 -44.65 -29.12
C SER A 282 1.50 -45.42 -30.33
N LYS A 283 0.81 -45.37 -31.47
CA LYS A 283 1.20 -46.02 -32.73
C LYS A 283 0.80 -45.13 -33.90
N GLY A 284 1.77 -44.77 -34.72
CA GLY A 284 1.64 -43.85 -35.85
C GLY A 284 0.69 -44.30 -36.95
N GLU A 285 -0.62 -44.21 -36.71
CA GLU A 285 -1.63 -44.13 -37.77
C GLU A 285 -1.96 -42.66 -38.02
N GLN A 286 -1.16 -42.02 -38.89
CA GLN A 286 -1.45 -40.70 -39.43
C GLN A 286 -2.26 -40.85 -40.72
N ASN A 287 -3.58 -40.75 -40.62
CA ASN A 287 -4.43 -40.40 -41.76
C ASN A 287 -5.75 -39.79 -41.29
N GLY A 288 -5.74 -38.48 -41.07
CA GLY A 288 -6.93 -37.67 -40.83
C GLY A 288 -6.54 -36.20 -40.71
N GLN A 289 -7.22 -35.33 -41.46
CA GLN A 289 -7.11 -33.86 -41.36
C GLN A 289 -7.08 -33.43 -39.88
N ASN A 290 -6.29 -32.41 -39.52
CA ASN A 290 -6.22 -31.83 -38.17
C ASN A 290 -7.58 -31.19 -37.77
N LYS A 291 -8.56 -32.03 -37.39
CA LYS A 291 -9.92 -31.65 -36.99
C LYS A 291 -10.02 -31.05 -35.57
N HIS A 292 -8.90 -30.75 -34.94
CA HIS A 292 -8.83 -30.46 -33.49
C HIS A 292 -8.30 -29.06 -33.13
N VAL A 293 -8.03 -28.21 -34.13
CA VAL A 293 -7.47 -26.87 -33.90
C VAL A 293 -8.26 -25.81 -34.68
N VAL A 294 -8.60 -24.71 -34.02
CA VAL A 294 -9.27 -23.57 -34.65
C VAL A 294 -8.44 -22.30 -34.45
N LYS A 295 -8.20 -21.57 -35.55
CA LYS A 295 -7.47 -20.31 -35.54
C LYS A 295 -8.42 -19.12 -35.45
N LEU A 296 -8.11 -18.21 -34.55
CA LEU A 296 -8.77 -16.92 -34.36
C LEU A 296 -7.74 -15.80 -34.55
N GLN A 297 -8.11 -14.78 -35.33
CA GLN A 297 -7.30 -13.59 -35.54
C GLN A 297 -8.14 -12.36 -35.23
N LEU A 298 -7.59 -11.42 -34.46
CA LEU A 298 -8.27 -10.16 -34.12
C LEU A 298 -8.20 -9.13 -35.24
N SER A 299 -7.11 -9.16 -36.03
CA SER A 299 -6.83 -8.26 -37.14
C SER A 299 -6.24 -9.03 -38.32
N SER A 300 -6.56 -8.56 -39.53
CA SER A 300 -6.00 -9.06 -40.79
C SER A 300 -4.66 -8.41 -41.16
N ALA A 301 -4.14 -7.50 -40.33
CA ALA A 301 -2.87 -6.83 -40.57
C ALA A 301 -1.69 -7.82 -40.61
N GLU A 302 -0.68 -7.53 -41.43
CA GLU A 302 0.51 -8.37 -41.57
C GLU A 302 1.37 -8.39 -40.30
N ARG A 303 1.40 -7.29 -39.55
CA ARG A 303 2.14 -7.15 -38.29
C ARG A 303 1.18 -6.81 -37.16
N ARG A 304 1.18 -7.64 -36.14
CA ARG A 304 0.32 -7.50 -34.96
C ARG A 304 1.15 -7.54 -33.69
N LEU A 305 0.58 -7.02 -32.62
CA LEU A 305 1.11 -7.13 -31.28
C LEU A 305 1.02 -8.60 -30.81
N PRO A 306 1.99 -9.08 -29.99
CA PRO A 306 1.85 -10.35 -29.30
C PRO A 306 0.53 -10.46 -28.55
N VAL A 307 0.00 -11.66 -28.41
CA VAL A 307 -1.09 -11.90 -27.46
C VAL A 307 -0.48 -12.00 -26.07
N ILE A 308 -0.72 -11.00 -25.22
CA ILE A 308 -0.03 -10.86 -23.92
C ILE A 308 -0.84 -11.52 -22.81
N VAL A 309 -2.16 -11.33 -22.80
CA VAL A 309 -3.05 -11.93 -21.78
C VAL A 309 -4.23 -12.61 -22.44
N LEU A 310 -4.55 -13.82 -21.96
CA LEU A 310 -5.76 -14.56 -22.28
C LEU A 310 -6.44 -15.02 -21.00
N GLN A 311 -7.73 -14.73 -20.86
CA GLN A 311 -8.57 -15.27 -19.79
C GLN A 311 -9.94 -15.66 -20.32
N TRP A 312 -10.52 -16.73 -19.77
CA TRP A 312 -11.79 -17.29 -20.21
C TRP A 312 -12.83 -17.28 -19.08
N SER A 313 -14.05 -16.84 -19.41
CA SER A 313 -15.22 -16.99 -18.56
C SER A 313 -16.28 -17.86 -19.27
N PRO A 314 -16.69 -19.01 -18.72
CA PRO A 314 -17.80 -19.79 -19.28
C PRO A 314 -19.13 -19.05 -19.15
N ASN A 315 -20.11 -19.35 -20.01
CA ASN A 315 -21.46 -18.79 -19.97
C ASN A 315 -22.49 -19.87 -19.58
N ASN A 316 -22.78 -20.03 -18.29
CA ASN A 316 -23.62 -21.13 -17.78
C ASN A 316 -25.14 -21.04 -18.13
N ARG A 317 -25.54 -20.30 -19.18
CA ARG A 317 -26.95 -20.25 -19.63
C ARG A 317 -27.40 -21.55 -20.32
N SER A 318 -26.47 -22.36 -20.81
CA SER A 318 -26.71 -23.70 -21.34
C SER A 318 -26.00 -24.72 -20.46
N HIS A 319 -26.60 -25.89 -20.25
CA HIS A 319 -25.97 -27.05 -19.60
C HIS A 319 -24.74 -27.63 -20.35
N ASN A 320 -24.16 -26.87 -21.29
CA ASN A 320 -23.12 -27.28 -22.21
C ASN A 320 -21.96 -26.25 -22.18
N ASP A 321 -20.72 -26.72 -22.09
CA ASP A 321 -19.45 -25.96 -22.10
C ASP A 321 -19.10 -25.30 -23.44
N TYR A 322 -20.09 -25.10 -24.32
CA TYR A 322 -19.86 -24.71 -25.71
C TYR A 322 -19.99 -23.20 -25.98
N ASN A 323 -20.05 -22.39 -24.92
CA ASN A 323 -20.11 -20.94 -25.03
C ASN A 323 -19.43 -20.23 -23.86
N GLY A 324 -18.90 -19.05 -24.14
CA GLY A 324 -18.25 -18.23 -23.13
C GLY A 324 -17.63 -16.97 -23.70
N GLN A 325 -16.83 -16.31 -22.88
CA GLN A 325 -16.22 -15.02 -23.16
C GLN A 325 -14.70 -15.16 -23.04
N LEU A 326 -13.98 -14.82 -24.11
CA LEU A 326 -12.53 -14.72 -24.13
C LEU A 326 -12.12 -13.26 -24.00
N PHE A 327 -11.32 -12.97 -22.98
CA PHE A 327 -10.73 -11.66 -22.71
C PHE A 327 -9.28 -11.67 -23.21
N ILE A 328 -8.94 -10.68 -24.02
CA ILE A 328 -7.68 -10.64 -24.78
C ILE A 328 -7.06 -9.25 -24.67
N TYR A 329 -5.80 -9.20 -24.24
CA TYR A 329 -4.96 -8.01 -24.37
C TYR A 329 -3.80 -8.31 -25.32
N GLY A 330 -3.63 -7.46 -26.34
CA GLY A 330 -2.71 -7.68 -27.46
C GLY A 330 -3.39 -8.34 -28.68
N GLY A 331 -2.59 -8.79 -29.66
CA GLY A 331 -3.10 -9.44 -30.89
C GLY A 331 -3.64 -8.51 -31.98
N ASP A 332 -3.78 -7.20 -31.70
CA ASP A 332 -4.24 -6.21 -32.69
C ASP A 332 -3.08 -5.63 -33.53
N GLU A 333 -3.40 -4.83 -34.55
CA GLU A 333 -2.41 -4.14 -35.40
C GLU A 333 -1.46 -3.25 -34.58
N ILE A 334 -0.17 -3.26 -34.95
CA ILE A 334 0.82 -2.40 -34.30
C ILE A 334 0.48 -0.93 -34.57
N GLY A 335 0.25 -0.15 -33.51
CA GLY A 335 -0.12 1.26 -33.59
C GLY A 335 -1.62 1.52 -33.37
N SER A 336 -2.43 0.48 -33.19
CA SER A 336 -3.80 0.60 -32.67
C SER A 336 -3.85 1.23 -31.28
N GLU A 337 -5.03 1.76 -30.91
CA GLU A 337 -5.30 2.18 -29.53
C GLU A 337 -5.20 0.99 -28.57
N GLU A 338 -4.71 1.26 -27.36
CA GLU A 338 -4.59 0.25 -26.32
C GLU A 338 -5.98 -0.09 -25.77
N VAL A 339 -6.46 -1.29 -26.07
CA VAL A 339 -7.78 -1.78 -25.67
C VAL A 339 -7.71 -3.19 -25.10
N LEU A 340 -8.67 -3.51 -24.23
CA LEU A 340 -8.94 -4.88 -23.82
C LEU A 340 -10.12 -5.44 -24.64
N THR A 341 -9.86 -6.43 -25.49
CA THR A 341 -10.87 -7.02 -26.37
C THR A 341 -11.58 -8.17 -25.67
N VAL A 342 -12.91 -8.15 -25.69
CA VAL A 342 -13.80 -9.19 -25.15
C VAL A 342 -14.59 -9.82 -26.30
N LEU A 343 -14.40 -11.12 -26.54
CA LEU A 343 -15.11 -11.88 -27.55
C LEU A 343 -16.08 -12.86 -26.90
N SER A 344 -17.34 -12.85 -27.34
CA SER A 344 -18.30 -13.91 -27.01
C SER A 344 -18.23 -14.98 -28.08
N LEU A 345 -17.83 -16.19 -27.69
CA LEU A 345 -17.60 -17.31 -28.59
C LEU A 345 -18.60 -18.44 -28.31
N GLU A 346 -19.04 -19.10 -29.38
CA GLU A 346 -19.86 -20.31 -29.35
C GLU A 346 -19.23 -21.36 -30.29
N TRP A 347 -19.27 -22.63 -29.91
CA TRP A 347 -18.76 -23.72 -30.74
C TRP A 347 -19.61 -25.00 -30.70
N SER A 348 -19.33 -25.95 -31.60
CA SER A 348 -20.00 -27.26 -31.63
C SER A 348 -19.31 -28.29 -30.72
N SER A 349 -19.97 -29.43 -30.45
CA SER A 349 -19.50 -30.46 -29.50
C SER A 349 -18.16 -31.13 -29.83
N ALA A 350 -17.62 -30.87 -31.02
CA ALA A 350 -16.30 -31.34 -31.46
C ALA A 350 -15.37 -30.19 -31.89
N MET A 351 -15.75 -28.93 -31.63
CA MET A 351 -15.04 -27.72 -32.04
C MET A 351 -14.84 -27.62 -33.57
N GLU A 352 -15.78 -28.17 -34.35
CA GLU A 352 -15.73 -28.13 -35.83
C GLU A 352 -16.00 -26.71 -36.37
N THR A 353 -16.78 -25.91 -35.63
CA THR A 353 -17.07 -24.52 -35.96
C THR A 353 -17.00 -23.69 -34.69
N VAL A 354 -16.17 -22.64 -34.68
CA VAL A 354 -16.16 -21.59 -33.65
C VAL A 354 -16.70 -20.33 -34.28
N THR A 355 -17.76 -19.78 -33.70
CA THR A 355 -18.41 -18.56 -34.17
C THR A 355 -18.28 -17.47 -33.11
N CYS A 356 -17.81 -16.30 -33.52
CA CYS A 356 -17.84 -15.10 -32.69
C CYS A 356 -19.22 -14.45 -32.80
N VAL A 357 -19.98 -14.43 -31.70
CA VAL A 357 -21.34 -13.89 -31.65
C VAL A 357 -21.38 -12.45 -31.13
N GLY A 358 -20.28 -11.95 -30.56
CA GLY A 358 -20.16 -10.57 -30.11
C GLY A 358 -18.71 -10.17 -29.83
N ARG A 359 -18.39 -8.90 -30.05
CA ARG A 359 -17.09 -8.29 -29.76
C ARG A 359 -17.30 -6.94 -29.07
N VAL A 360 -16.52 -6.67 -28.03
CA VAL A 360 -16.44 -5.38 -27.35
C VAL A 360 -14.97 -5.06 -27.11
N ASP A 361 -14.57 -3.83 -27.43
CA ASP A 361 -13.23 -3.32 -27.12
C ASP A 361 -13.35 -2.29 -26.01
N LEU A 362 -12.76 -2.58 -24.84
CA LEU A 362 -12.78 -1.72 -23.66
C LEU A 362 -11.61 -0.75 -23.73
N THR A 363 -11.90 0.54 -23.83
CA THR A 363 -10.89 1.61 -23.75
C THR A 363 -10.42 1.78 -22.31
N LEU A 364 -9.10 1.80 -22.11
CA LEU A 364 -8.48 1.89 -20.79
C LEU A 364 -8.16 3.34 -20.41
N THR A 365 -8.33 3.66 -19.12
CA THR A 365 -7.85 4.91 -18.51
C THR A 365 -6.44 4.69 -17.99
N GLY A 366 -5.44 5.09 -18.79
CA GLY A 366 -4.03 4.78 -18.53
C GLY A 366 -3.56 3.54 -19.29
N SER A 367 -2.30 3.14 -19.11
CA SER A 367 -1.77 1.94 -19.75
C SER A 367 -2.15 0.69 -18.98
N PHE A 368 -2.37 -0.42 -19.69
CA PHE A 368 -2.66 -1.71 -19.10
C PHE A 368 -1.51 -2.17 -18.20
N ALA A 369 -1.85 -2.71 -17.03
CA ALA A 369 -0.90 -3.39 -16.17
C ALA A 369 -1.24 -4.87 -16.07
N ASP A 370 -2.47 -5.19 -15.66
CA ASP A 370 -2.93 -6.58 -15.52
C ASP A 370 -4.48 -6.65 -15.48
N MET A 371 -5.04 -7.86 -15.61
CA MET A 371 -6.46 -8.12 -15.41
C MET A 371 -6.72 -9.45 -14.71
N ILE A 372 -7.85 -9.54 -14.01
CA ILE A 372 -8.28 -10.81 -13.40
C ILE A 372 -9.80 -10.94 -13.39
N LEU A 373 -10.28 -12.14 -13.73
CA LEU A 373 -11.69 -12.52 -13.64
C LEU A 373 -12.07 -12.95 -12.22
N LEU A 374 -13.25 -12.52 -11.78
CA LEU A 374 -13.83 -12.82 -10.48
C LEU A 374 -15.01 -13.78 -10.66
N PRO A 375 -14.86 -15.08 -10.37
CA PRO A 375 -16.00 -16.00 -10.42
C PRO A 375 -17.08 -15.59 -9.41
N THR A 376 -18.34 -15.58 -9.83
CA THR A 376 -19.49 -15.24 -8.97
C THR A 376 -19.66 -16.30 -7.86
N ALA A 377 -19.98 -15.88 -6.63
CA ALA A 377 -20.20 -16.81 -5.52
C ALA A 377 -21.42 -17.70 -5.82
N GLU A 378 -21.36 -18.98 -5.45
CA GLU A 378 -22.40 -19.99 -5.70
C GLU A 378 -23.70 -19.78 -4.88
N THR A 379 -24.18 -18.55 -4.76
CA THR A 379 -25.43 -18.22 -4.06
C THR A 379 -26.54 -17.94 -5.07
N THR A 380 -27.33 -18.98 -5.35
CA THR A 380 -28.73 -18.93 -5.81
C THR A 380 -29.08 -17.97 -6.97
N GLY A 381 -29.21 -18.51 -8.19
CA GLY A 381 -30.13 -18.01 -9.21
C GLY A 381 -29.51 -17.38 -10.47
N HIS A 382 -29.45 -18.18 -11.55
CA HIS A 382 -29.52 -17.78 -12.97
C HIS A 382 -28.73 -16.53 -13.45
N ASN A 383 -27.39 -16.61 -13.46
CA ASN A 383 -26.47 -16.10 -14.51
C ASN A 383 -25.04 -16.07 -13.94
N HIS A 384 -24.26 -17.12 -14.19
CA HIS A 384 -22.85 -17.16 -13.80
C HIS A 384 -22.02 -16.47 -14.88
N LYS A 385 -21.78 -15.18 -14.74
CA LYS A 385 -20.81 -14.43 -15.55
C LYS A 385 -19.83 -13.76 -14.61
N ALA A 386 -18.54 -13.93 -14.87
CA ALA A 386 -17.49 -13.36 -14.04
C ALA A 386 -17.47 -11.84 -14.18
N ASP A 387 -17.23 -11.15 -13.06
CA ASP A 387 -16.88 -9.73 -13.09
C ASP A 387 -15.39 -9.61 -13.46
N LEU A 388 -14.99 -8.47 -14.02
CA LEU A 388 -13.62 -8.22 -14.47
C LEU A 388 -12.99 -7.07 -13.70
N PHE A 389 -11.83 -7.31 -13.11
CA PHE A 389 -10.93 -6.25 -12.68
C PHE A 389 -9.86 -5.98 -13.74
N VAL A 390 -9.65 -4.70 -14.03
CA VAL A 390 -8.54 -4.22 -14.85
C VAL A 390 -7.71 -3.24 -14.03
N LEU A 391 -6.42 -3.52 -13.94
CA LEU A 391 -5.43 -2.64 -13.33
C LEU A 391 -4.74 -1.84 -14.43
N THR A 392 -4.73 -0.53 -14.29
CA THR A 392 -4.02 0.40 -15.18
C THR A 392 -2.99 1.22 -14.42
N ASN A 393 -1.99 1.72 -15.14
CA ASN A 393 -0.99 2.62 -14.59
C ASN A 393 -1.46 4.09 -14.69
N PRO A 394 -1.28 4.91 -13.63
CA PRO A 394 -0.57 4.59 -12.38
C PRO A 394 -1.49 4.07 -11.25
N GLY A 395 -1.53 2.74 -11.04
CA GLY A 395 -2.17 2.10 -9.88
C GLY A 395 -3.68 2.32 -9.75
N GLN A 396 -4.43 2.31 -10.84
CA GLN A 396 -5.90 2.45 -10.85
C GLN A 396 -6.56 1.10 -11.08
N LEU A 397 -7.55 0.75 -10.26
CA LEU A 397 -8.29 -0.50 -10.37
C LEU A 397 -9.74 -0.21 -10.78
N HIS A 398 -10.11 -0.77 -11.91
CA HIS A 398 -11.40 -0.59 -12.57
C HIS A 398 -12.19 -1.89 -12.55
N LEU A 399 -13.47 -1.81 -12.17
CA LEU A 399 -14.41 -2.91 -12.21
C LEU A 399 -15.34 -2.77 -13.41
N TYR A 400 -15.40 -3.81 -14.22
CA TYR A 400 -16.43 -4.03 -15.22
C TYR A 400 -17.30 -5.18 -14.72
N ASP A 401 -18.45 -4.83 -14.14
CA ASP A 401 -19.40 -5.83 -13.69
C ASP A 401 -20.11 -6.50 -14.88
N ASN A 402 -20.77 -7.62 -14.61
CA ASN A 402 -21.54 -8.31 -15.64
C ASN A 402 -22.63 -7.43 -16.28
N THR A 403 -23.22 -6.46 -15.56
CA THR A 403 -24.26 -5.59 -16.12
C THR A 403 -23.70 -4.67 -17.20
N ILE A 404 -22.55 -4.04 -16.94
CA ILE A 404 -21.79 -3.22 -17.88
C ILE A 404 -21.38 -4.07 -19.09
N LEU A 405 -20.73 -5.22 -18.87
CA LEU A 405 -20.27 -6.09 -19.95
C LEU A 405 -21.43 -6.59 -20.82
N SER A 406 -22.54 -7.00 -20.22
CA SER A 406 -23.71 -7.48 -20.95
C SER A 406 -24.40 -6.37 -21.76
N THR A 407 -24.45 -5.14 -21.24
CA THR A 407 -24.99 -3.97 -21.94
C THR A 407 -24.15 -3.67 -23.17
N LEU A 408 -22.82 -3.58 -23.00
CA LEU A 408 -21.87 -3.34 -24.09
C LEU A 408 -21.94 -4.41 -25.19
N LEU A 409 -22.11 -5.68 -24.81
CA LEU A 409 -22.21 -6.79 -25.77
C LEU A 409 -23.56 -6.84 -26.51
N SER A 410 -24.61 -6.19 -25.99
CA SER A 410 -25.95 -6.19 -26.59
C SER A 410 -26.19 -5.06 -27.60
N GLU A 411 -25.47 -3.94 -27.47
CA GLU A 411 -25.63 -2.78 -28.34
C GLU A 411 -24.68 -2.88 -29.56
N GLN A 412 -25.09 -3.58 -30.61
CA GLN A 412 -24.29 -3.82 -31.82
C GLN A 412 -23.90 -2.56 -32.63
N GLU A 413 -24.34 -1.34 -32.29
CA GLU A 413 -24.22 -0.17 -33.18
C GLU A 413 -23.86 1.20 -32.55
N ARG A 414 -23.53 1.31 -31.25
CA ARG A 414 -23.07 2.60 -30.68
C ARG A 414 -21.76 2.46 -29.91
N LYS A 415 -20.79 3.33 -30.25
CA LYS A 415 -19.63 3.67 -29.41
C LYS A 415 -20.12 4.38 -28.13
N GLN A 416 -20.86 3.68 -27.26
CA GLN A 416 -21.09 4.14 -25.91
C GLN A 416 -19.92 3.68 -25.05
N PHE A 417 -19.21 4.67 -24.50
CA PHE A 417 -18.22 4.43 -23.47
C PHE A 417 -18.97 4.10 -22.18
N ALA A 418 -18.90 2.85 -21.72
CA ALA A 418 -19.30 2.56 -20.35
C ALA A 418 -18.17 2.98 -19.43
N CYS A 419 -18.47 3.87 -18.47
CA CYS A 419 -17.48 4.23 -17.46
C CYS A 419 -17.31 3.04 -16.50
N PRO A 420 -16.09 2.50 -16.34
CA PRO A 420 -15.85 1.49 -15.32
C PRO A 420 -16.12 2.05 -13.92
N VAL A 421 -16.42 1.16 -12.99
CA VAL A 421 -16.52 1.53 -11.57
C VAL A 421 -15.11 1.58 -10.98
N GLU A 422 -14.67 2.75 -10.53
CA GLU A 422 -13.38 2.91 -9.86
C GLU A 422 -13.39 2.31 -8.45
N PHE A 423 -12.22 1.83 -8.00
CA PHE A 423 -12.04 1.32 -6.64
C PHE A 423 -12.46 2.34 -5.57
N PRO A 424 -13.41 2.00 -4.69
CA PRO A 424 -13.92 2.91 -3.66
C PRO A 424 -12.91 3.03 -2.51
N MET A 425 -11.98 3.98 -2.63
CA MET A 425 -11.00 4.27 -1.58
C MET A 425 -11.67 4.69 -0.25
N VAL A 426 -11.19 4.13 0.87
CA VAL A 426 -11.61 4.50 2.23
C VAL A 426 -11.42 6.01 2.47
N ILE A 427 -10.27 6.53 2.03
CA ILE A 427 -9.94 7.96 2.06
C ILE A 427 -9.72 8.40 0.61
N PRO A 428 -10.69 9.06 -0.03
CA PRO A 428 -10.50 9.59 -1.37
C PRO A 428 -9.47 10.72 -1.34
N THR A 429 -8.58 10.67 -2.32
CA THR A 429 -7.43 11.57 -2.42
C THR A 429 -7.40 12.34 -3.74
N ALA A 430 -7.88 11.74 -4.84
CA ALA A 430 -7.78 12.30 -6.19
C ALA A 430 -9.10 12.89 -6.70
N ASP A 431 -10.24 12.24 -6.43
CA ASP A 431 -11.57 12.73 -6.82
C ASP A 431 -12.57 12.70 -5.64
N PRO A 432 -12.87 13.85 -5.02
CA PRO A 432 -12.22 15.15 -5.21
C PRO A 432 -10.78 15.15 -4.68
N SER A 433 -9.95 16.06 -5.19
CA SER A 433 -8.55 16.18 -4.77
C SER A 433 -8.46 16.70 -3.33
N MET A 434 -7.75 15.97 -2.46
CA MET A 434 -7.50 16.40 -1.08
C MET A 434 -6.48 17.54 -1.05
N THR A 435 -6.79 18.61 -0.33
CA THR A 435 -5.97 19.83 -0.24
C THR A 435 -5.26 19.99 1.10
N VAL A 436 -5.87 19.52 2.19
CA VAL A 436 -5.31 19.61 3.55
C VAL A 436 -5.83 18.45 4.41
N ALA A 437 -5.06 18.05 5.41
CA ALA A 437 -5.47 17.04 6.38
C ALA A 437 -5.05 17.41 7.81
N LYS A 438 -5.78 16.88 8.79
CA LYS A 438 -5.50 17.02 10.22
C LYS A 438 -5.79 15.71 10.93
N PHE A 439 -4.79 15.19 11.65
CA PHE A 439 -4.94 14.06 12.55
C PHE A 439 -4.98 14.58 13.99
N SER A 440 -5.83 14.01 14.84
CA SER A 440 -5.97 14.44 16.22
C SER A 440 -6.29 13.26 17.13
N VAL A 441 -5.47 13.07 18.16
CA VAL A 441 -5.67 12.08 19.22
C VAL A 441 -6.42 12.75 20.38
N LEU A 442 -7.51 12.13 20.80
CA LEU A 442 -8.38 12.61 21.87
C LEU A 442 -7.86 12.09 23.23
N PRO A 443 -7.93 12.91 24.29
CA PRO A 443 -7.44 12.49 25.61
C PRO A 443 -8.39 11.47 26.28
N THR A 444 -7.86 10.29 26.61
CA THR A 444 -8.56 9.20 27.30
C THR A 444 -8.35 9.32 28.82
N GLY A 445 -9.41 9.58 29.62
CA GLY A 445 -9.30 9.65 31.08
C GLY A 445 -10.64 9.82 31.82
N GLU A 446 -10.69 9.49 33.11
CA GLU A 446 -11.93 9.44 33.94
C GLU A 446 -12.75 10.76 33.98
N ASN A 447 -12.15 11.89 33.59
CA ASN A 447 -12.80 13.21 33.53
C ASN A 447 -13.11 13.70 32.10
N SER A 448 -12.85 12.91 31.03
CA SER A 448 -13.02 13.32 29.62
C SER A 448 -14.30 12.79 28.94
N SER A 449 -15.22 12.18 29.70
CA SER A 449 -16.32 11.33 29.21
C SER A 449 -17.40 11.98 28.33
N LYS A 450 -17.38 13.31 28.11
CA LYS A 450 -18.40 13.99 27.28
C LYS A 450 -18.08 14.04 25.79
N GLY A 451 -16.85 14.38 25.41
CA GLY A 451 -16.48 14.64 24.01
C GLY A 451 -16.54 13.42 23.08
N PRO A 452 -15.88 12.30 23.43
CA PRO A 452 -15.89 11.08 22.61
C PRO A 452 -17.29 10.45 22.48
N SER A 453 -18.06 10.48 23.56
CA SER A 453 -19.41 9.90 23.64
C SER A 453 -20.44 10.67 22.81
N GLU A 454 -20.29 12.00 22.68
CA GLU A 454 -21.17 12.85 21.85
C GLU A 454 -20.89 12.66 20.34
N LEU A 455 -19.61 12.58 19.95
CA LEU A 455 -19.23 12.25 18.57
C LEU A 455 -19.68 10.85 18.16
N ALA A 456 -19.63 9.88 19.08
CA ALA A 456 -20.12 8.52 18.88
C ALA A 456 -21.62 8.46 18.56
N PHE A 457 -22.42 9.39 19.11
CA PHE A 457 -23.86 9.47 18.85
C PHE A 457 -24.19 9.93 17.41
N MET A 458 -23.22 10.55 16.72
CA MET A 458 -23.34 10.90 15.30
C MET A 458 -23.16 9.70 14.36
N MET A 459 -22.78 8.52 14.86
CA MET A 459 -22.75 7.29 14.07
C MET A 459 -24.16 6.92 13.62
N LYS A 460 -24.61 7.50 12.51
CA LYS A 460 -25.29 6.67 11.52
C LYS A 460 -24.17 6.00 10.73
N PRO A 461 -24.14 4.67 10.62
CA PRO A 461 -23.21 4.03 9.72
C PRO A 461 -23.55 4.51 8.30
N GLY A 462 -22.83 5.54 7.85
CA GLY A 462 -22.68 5.80 6.44
C GLY A 462 -21.82 4.66 5.95
N SER A 463 -22.42 3.71 5.23
CA SER A 463 -21.62 2.86 4.36
C SER A 463 -20.70 3.77 3.54
N ILE A 464 -19.46 3.35 3.28
CA ILE A 464 -18.62 3.95 2.24
C ILE A 464 -19.54 4.29 1.07
N PRO A 465 -19.50 5.53 0.52
CA PRO A 465 -20.44 5.94 -0.52
C PRO A 465 -20.51 4.84 -1.57
N THR A 466 -21.67 4.20 -1.67
CA THR A 466 -21.87 3.13 -2.64
C THR A 466 -21.54 3.73 -4.00
N PRO A 467 -20.72 3.07 -4.83
CA PRO A 467 -20.42 3.58 -6.16
C PRO A 467 -21.71 3.98 -6.87
N ALA A 468 -21.65 5.05 -7.65
CA ALA A 468 -22.80 5.57 -8.38
C ALA A 468 -23.49 4.42 -9.14
N GLY A 469 -24.78 4.18 -8.86
CA GLY A 469 -25.57 3.11 -9.48
C GLY A 469 -25.93 1.91 -8.60
N GLY A 470 -25.51 1.86 -7.32
CA GLY A 470 -25.93 0.80 -6.39
C GLY A 470 -25.25 -0.56 -6.62
N ILE A 471 -24.16 -0.57 -7.39
CA ILE A 471 -23.31 -1.74 -7.64
C ILE A 471 -22.57 -2.09 -6.35
N LYS A 472 -22.66 -3.35 -5.91
CA LYS A 472 -21.92 -3.86 -4.75
C LYS A 472 -20.52 -4.28 -5.19
N TRP A 473 -19.51 -3.86 -4.43
CA TRP A 473 -18.13 -4.26 -4.69
C TRP A 473 -17.96 -5.77 -4.47
N PRO A 474 -17.28 -6.51 -5.36
CA PRO A 474 -17.22 -7.98 -5.30
C PRO A 474 -16.26 -8.51 -4.22
N LEU A 475 -15.34 -7.68 -3.74
CA LEU A 475 -14.46 -8.04 -2.62
C LEU A 475 -15.24 -7.94 -1.31
N THR A 476 -15.30 -9.06 -0.60
CA THR A 476 -16.06 -9.23 0.65
C THR A 476 -15.22 -9.91 1.73
N GLY A 477 -13.95 -10.19 1.43
CA GLY A 477 -13.07 -10.97 2.27
C GLY A 477 -12.52 -10.26 3.49
N GLY A 478 -12.07 -11.06 4.45
CA GLY A 478 -11.47 -10.61 5.70
C GLY A 478 -12.49 -10.28 6.80
N ILE A 479 -11.98 -10.02 8.00
CA ILE A 479 -12.77 -9.72 9.19
C ILE A 479 -12.22 -8.43 9.84
N PRO A 480 -13.07 -7.43 10.14
CA PRO A 480 -12.69 -6.31 11.00
C PRO A 480 -12.17 -6.80 12.36
N SER A 481 -11.28 -6.07 13.02
CA SER A 481 -10.70 -6.52 14.28
C SER A 481 -11.75 -6.69 15.39
N HIS A 482 -11.64 -7.78 16.17
CA HIS A 482 -12.62 -8.17 17.20
C HIS A 482 -12.83 -7.10 18.29
N LEU A 483 -11.86 -6.20 18.51
CA LEU A 483 -11.95 -5.11 19.48
C LEU A 483 -12.80 -3.93 19.00
N SER A 484 -12.99 -3.76 17.68
CA SER A 484 -13.82 -2.69 17.10
C SER A 484 -15.32 -2.86 17.38
N VAL A 485 -15.77 -4.05 17.79
CA VAL A 485 -17.20 -4.40 17.95
C VAL A 485 -17.64 -4.47 19.42
N ALA A 486 -16.71 -4.53 20.38
CA ALA A 486 -17.00 -4.97 21.76
C ALA A 486 -16.66 -3.98 22.90
N LYS A 487 -15.94 -2.88 22.65
CA LYS A 487 -15.69 -1.83 23.66
C LYS A 487 -16.50 -0.58 23.35
N ASP A 488 -16.89 0.13 24.41
CA ASP A 488 -17.62 1.40 24.37
C ASP A 488 -17.26 2.25 23.14
N ASN A 489 -18.26 2.84 22.48
CA ASN A 489 -18.12 3.65 21.25
C ASN A 489 -17.26 4.94 21.43
N SER A 490 -16.32 5.00 22.37
CA SER A 490 -15.43 6.13 22.54
C SER A 490 -14.48 6.26 21.35
N ILE A 491 -14.53 7.40 20.68
CA ILE A 491 -13.58 7.76 19.64
C ILE A 491 -12.31 8.29 20.32
N ASP A 492 -11.18 7.64 20.06
CA ASP A 492 -9.85 7.97 20.58
C ASP A 492 -9.03 8.81 19.59
N SER A 493 -9.29 8.70 18.29
CA SER A 493 -8.60 9.51 17.27
C SER A 493 -9.46 9.84 16.07
N LEU A 494 -9.21 11.01 15.49
CA LEU A 494 -9.91 11.54 14.32
C LEU A 494 -8.93 11.82 13.19
N TYR A 495 -9.33 11.48 11.98
CA TYR A 495 -8.71 11.97 10.76
C TYR A 495 -9.70 12.90 10.04
N ILE A 496 -9.26 14.11 9.70
CA ILE A 496 -10.07 15.15 9.06
C ILE A 496 -9.39 15.57 7.77
N ALA A 497 -10.08 15.56 6.64
CA ALA A 497 -9.55 15.99 5.36
C ALA A 497 -10.43 17.05 4.70
N GLY A 498 -9.79 18.09 4.17
CA GLY A 498 -10.40 19.13 3.34
C GLY A 498 -10.05 18.93 1.86
N TYR A 499 -10.97 19.36 0.99
CA TYR A 499 -10.93 19.05 -0.44
C TYR A 499 -11.01 20.29 -1.33
N GLN A 500 -10.66 20.09 -2.60
CA GLN A 500 -10.68 21.10 -3.66
C GLN A 500 -12.09 21.65 -3.95
N ASP A 501 -13.13 20.87 -3.70
CA ASP A 501 -14.54 21.26 -3.85
C ASP A 501 -15.10 22.00 -2.61
N GLY A 502 -14.24 22.32 -1.63
CA GLY A 502 -14.63 22.95 -0.38
C GLY A 502 -15.26 22.01 0.65
N SER A 503 -15.42 20.72 0.33
CA SER A 503 -15.96 19.72 1.26
C SER A 503 -14.93 19.31 2.33
N VAL A 504 -15.43 18.82 3.46
CA VAL A 504 -14.62 18.27 4.55
C VAL A 504 -15.20 16.93 4.99
N ARG A 505 -14.32 15.95 5.21
CA ARG A 505 -14.69 14.61 5.66
C ARG A 505 -13.97 14.27 6.96
N ILE A 506 -14.67 13.59 7.87
CA ILE A 506 -14.19 13.23 9.20
C ILE A 506 -14.35 11.73 9.38
N TRP A 507 -13.26 11.04 9.69
CA TRP A 507 -13.23 9.61 9.99
C TRP A 507 -12.84 9.36 11.43
N ASP A 508 -13.45 8.33 12.01
CA ASP A 508 -12.96 7.66 13.20
C ASP A 508 -11.69 6.89 12.82
N ALA A 509 -10.57 7.31 13.37
CA ALA A 509 -9.26 6.70 13.17
C ALA A 509 -8.76 6.00 14.44
N SER A 510 -9.67 5.59 15.33
CA SER A 510 -9.35 4.85 16.57
C SER A 510 -8.97 3.39 16.30
N TYR A 511 -9.39 2.85 15.15
CA TYR A 511 -9.08 1.51 14.67
C TYR A 511 -8.46 1.55 13.26
N PRO A 512 -7.69 0.53 12.85
CA PRO A 512 -7.09 0.45 11.52
C PRO A 512 -8.06 0.35 10.34
N VAL A 513 -9.36 0.20 10.60
CA VAL A 513 -10.42 0.31 9.60
C VAL A 513 -11.18 1.58 9.91
N LEU A 514 -10.85 2.66 9.21
CA LEU A 514 -11.45 3.98 9.41
C LEU A 514 -12.93 3.97 9.04
N SER A 515 -13.77 4.54 9.89
CA SER A 515 -15.20 4.71 9.60
C SER A 515 -15.53 6.18 9.38
N LEU A 516 -16.30 6.49 8.32
CA LEU A 516 -16.71 7.87 8.05
C LEU A 516 -17.77 8.28 9.09
N ILE A 517 -17.43 9.27 9.92
CA ILE A 517 -18.34 9.84 10.91
C ILE A 517 -19.23 10.88 10.24
N CYS A 518 -18.62 11.74 9.42
CA CYS A 518 -19.27 12.96 8.95
C CYS A 518 -18.75 13.42 7.59
N PHE A 519 -19.68 13.83 6.73
CA PHE A 519 -19.44 14.51 5.47
C PHE A 519 -20.02 15.93 5.54
N LEU A 520 -19.17 16.94 5.37
CA LEU A 520 -19.52 18.35 5.35
C LEU A 520 -19.43 18.86 3.91
N GLU A 521 -20.55 19.26 3.33
CA GLU A 521 -20.62 19.82 1.97
C GLU A 521 -19.86 21.15 1.86
N GLY A 522 -19.27 21.39 0.69
CA GLY A 522 -18.60 22.65 0.39
C GLY A 522 -19.54 23.82 0.18
N GLU A 523 -20.74 23.57 -0.36
CA GLU A 523 -21.76 24.58 -0.57
C GLU A 523 -22.54 24.87 0.72
N VAL A 524 -22.74 26.16 1.01
CA VAL A 524 -23.62 26.60 2.09
C VAL A 524 -25.05 26.68 1.56
N GLN A 525 -25.84 25.63 1.80
CA GLN A 525 -27.23 25.56 1.34
C GLN A 525 -28.05 26.77 1.84
N GLY A 526 -28.73 27.46 0.92
CA GLY A 526 -29.62 28.59 1.23
C GLY A 526 -29.00 29.99 1.05
N THR A 527 -27.72 30.08 0.68
CA THR A 527 -27.06 31.36 0.36
C THR A 527 -26.15 31.26 -0.85
N ASN A 528 -26.30 32.18 -1.81
CA ASN A 528 -25.34 32.36 -2.92
C ASN A 528 -24.05 33.05 -2.41
N LEU A 529 -23.30 32.36 -1.54
CA LEU A 529 -22.00 32.84 -1.05
C LEU A 529 -20.93 32.56 -2.10
N THR A 530 -20.43 33.62 -2.72
CA THR A 530 -19.30 33.59 -3.66
C THR A 530 -18.08 32.99 -2.97
N GLY A 531 -17.53 31.91 -3.52
CA GLY A 531 -16.36 31.24 -2.96
C GLY A 531 -16.65 30.28 -1.81
N SER A 532 -17.90 29.89 -1.56
CA SER A 532 -18.20 28.82 -0.59
C SER A 532 -17.63 27.47 -1.05
N SER A 533 -17.85 27.04 -2.28
CA SER A 533 -17.24 25.80 -2.83
C SER A 533 -15.74 25.90 -3.14
N ALA A 534 -15.07 26.95 -2.67
CA ALA A 534 -13.64 27.12 -2.92
C ALA A 534 -12.79 26.13 -2.08
N PRO A 535 -11.64 25.69 -2.62
CA PRO A 535 -10.66 24.82 -1.98
C PRO A 535 -10.38 25.12 -0.52
N VAL A 536 -10.48 24.08 0.33
CA VAL A 536 -10.10 24.18 1.73
C VAL A 536 -8.59 24.36 1.84
N THR A 537 -8.14 25.38 2.55
CA THR A 537 -6.71 25.71 2.71
C THR A 537 -6.16 25.30 4.07
N THR A 538 -6.99 25.32 5.12
CA THR A 538 -6.52 25.02 6.48
C THR A 538 -7.66 24.57 7.40
N LEU A 539 -7.31 23.78 8.43
CA LEU A 539 -8.22 23.15 9.37
C LEU A 539 -7.73 23.34 10.81
N SER A 540 -8.63 23.71 11.71
CA SER A 540 -8.37 23.71 13.16
C SER A 540 -9.49 23.00 13.89
N PHE A 541 -9.15 22.09 14.80
CA PHE A 541 -10.11 21.30 15.57
C PHE A 541 -9.84 21.52 17.05
N CYS A 542 -10.90 21.83 17.81
CA CYS A 542 -10.84 21.96 19.25
C CYS A 542 -11.65 20.83 19.90
N TRP A 543 -10.97 19.91 20.58
CA TRP A 543 -11.61 18.78 21.22
C TRP A 543 -12.50 19.19 22.42
N HIS A 544 -12.13 20.24 23.16
CA HIS A 544 -12.86 20.70 24.35
C HIS A 544 -14.30 21.14 24.03
N THR A 545 -14.48 21.81 22.89
CA THR A 545 -15.79 22.34 22.44
C THR A 545 -16.33 21.61 21.23
N LEU A 546 -15.69 20.50 20.82
CA LEU A 546 -16.00 19.76 19.59
C LEU A 546 -16.22 20.69 18.38
N SER A 547 -15.43 21.76 18.29
CA SER A 547 -15.59 22.79 17.27
C SER A 547 -14.55 22.61 16.17
N LEU A 548 -14.98 22.66 14.92
CA LEU A 548 -14.12 22.56 13.74
C LEU A 548 -14.19 23.88 12.96
N ALA A 549 -13.04 24.52 12.77
CA ALA A 549 -12.88 25.69 11.92
C ALA A 549 -12.24 25.29 10.59
N VAL A 550 -12.87 25.72 9.49
CA VAL A 550 -12.47 25.42 8.11
C VAL A 550 -12.24 26.73 7.37
N GLY A 551 -11.02 26.96 6.90
CA GLY A 551 -10.65 28.13 6.09
C GLY A 551 -10.47 27.74 4.63
N ASN A 552 -10.79 28.65 3.70
CA ASN A 552 -10.65 28.41 2.26
C ASN A 552 -9.85 29.51 1.52
N GLU A 553 -9.60 29.27 0.24
CA GLU A 553 -8.81 30.17 -0.62
C GLU A 553 -9.48 31.53 -0.87
N CYS A 554 -10.80 31.64 -0.70
CA CYS A 554 -11.52 32.91 -0.86
C CYS A 554 -11.58 33.74 0.43
N GLY A 555 -10.98 33.28 1.54
CA GLY A 555 -11.01 34.00 2.81
C GLY A 555 -12.24 33.75 3.67
N VAL A 556 -13.04 32.74 3.33
CA VAL A 556 -14.20 32.31 4.11
C VAL A 556 -13.75 31.36 5.21
N VAL A 557 -14.20 31.62 6.45
CA VAL A 557 -14.01 30.73 7.60
C VAL A 557 -15.36 30.20 8.06
N ARG A 558 -15.52 28.87 8.06
CA ARG A 558 -16.72 28.19 8.55
C ARG A 558 -16.42 27.51 9.88
N ILE A 559 -17.29 27.74 10.86
CA ILE A 559 -17.22 27.08 12.16
C ILE A 559 -18.36 26.10 12.29
N TYR A 560 -18.02 24.83 12.45
CA TYR A 560 -18.95 23.73 12.71
C TYR A 560 -18.91 23.38 14.20
N ASN A 561 -20.07 23.01 14.73
CA ASN A 561 -20.19 22.42 16.05
C ASN A 561 -20.52 20.92 15.88
N LEU A 562 -19.70 20.04 16.44
CA LEU A 562 -19.81 18.59 16.29
C LEU A 562 -20.44 17.91 17.52
N ASP A 563 -20.92 18.68 18.49
CA ASP A 563 -21.54 18.20 19.75
C ASP A 563 -22.92 17.50 19.58
N GLY A 564 -23.37 17.28 18.35
CA GLY A 564 -24.64 16.59 18.05
C GLY A 564 -25.91 17.34 18.52
N SER A 565 -25.80 18.57 19.03
CA SER A 565 -26.93 19.35 19.52
C SER A 565 -27.80 19.87 18.37
N SER A 566 -28.73 19.04 17.89
CA SER A 566 -29.59 19.28 16.72
C SER A 566 -30.67 20.38 16.91
N GLY A 567 -30.42 21.39 17.74
CA GLY A 567 -31.43 22.36 18.19
C GLY A 567 -31.41 23.72 17.51
N LYS A 568 -30.33 24.11 16.82
CA LYS A 568 -30.19 25.47 16.27
C LYS A 568 -30.50 25.53 14.77
N THR A 569 -31.70 25.99 14.44
CA THR A 569 -32.15 26.18 13.05
C THR A 569 -31.53 27.39 12.34
N SER A 570 -30.52 28.04 12.94
CA SER A 570 -29.91 29.25 12.40
C SER A 570 -28.41 29.35 12.67
N PHE A 571 -27.69 29.98 11.76
CA PHE A 571 -26.27 30.28 11.87
C PHE A 571 -26.02 31.79 11.71
N HIS A 572 -24.86 32.25 12.19
CA HIS A 572 -24.43 33.64 12.05
C HIS A 572 -23.58 33.81 10.78
N TYR A 573 -23.98 34.71 9.90
CA TYR A 573 -23.17 35.19 8.79
C TYR A 573 -22.55 36.53 9.15
N VAL A 574 -21.22 36.59 9.19
CA VAL A 574 -20.47 37.75 9.69
C VAL A 574 -19.50 38.23 8.62
N THR A 575 -19.64 39.50 8.24
CA THR A 575 -18.67 40.24 7.43
C THR A 575 -18.07 41.36 8.28
N GLU A 576 -17.09 42.09 7.74
CA GLU A 576 -16.50 43.25 8.44
C GLU A 576 -17.56 44.30 8.87
N THR A 577 -18.68 44.40 8.14
CA THR A 577 -19.68 45.46 8.35
C THR A 577 -21.07 44.96 8.74
N ARG A 578 -21.33 43.64 8.67
CA ARG A 578 -22.67 43.08 8.87
C ARG A 578 -22.61 41.78 9.67
N CYS A 579 -23.59 41.58 10.55
CA CYS A 579 -23.87 40.30 11.18
C CYS A 579 -25.34 39.97 10.96
N GLU A 580 -25.61 38.92 10.20
CA GLU A 580 -26.95 38.45 9.84
C GLU A 580 -27.17 37.05 10.41
N VAL A 581 -28.37 36.79 10.92
CA VAL A 581 -28.77 35.44 11.36
C VAL A 581 -29.59 34.82 10.26
N GLN A 582 -29.11 33.69 9.72
CA GLN A 582 -29.74 33.00 8.60
C GLN A 582 -30.27 31.64 9.06
N SER A 583 -31.42 31.21 8.53
CA SER A 583 -32.08 29.96 8.92
C SER A 583 -31.86 28.83 7.91
N PHE A 584 -31.66 27.60 8.39
CA PHE A 584 -31.50 26.42 7.55
C PHE A 584 -32.83 25.87 7.00
N PRO A 585 -32.83 25.30 5.78
CA PRO A 585 -33.81 24.28 5.42
C PRO A 585 -33.71 23.10 6.40
N GLN A 586 -34.85 22.58 6.85
CA GLN A 586 -34.91 21.53 7.87
C GLN A 586 -34.28 20.22 7.34
N GLY A 587 -33.13 19.78 7.88
CA GLY A 587 -32.39 18.61 7.41
C GLY A 587 -31.41 18.02 8.44
N LYS A 588 -31.11 16.72 8.32
CA LYS A 588 -30.25 15.92 9.22
C LYS A 588 -28.78 16.01 8.77
N GLY A 589 -28.00 16.88 9.40
CA GLY A 589 -26.54 17.00 9.23
C GLY A 589 -25.93 17.98 10.26
N PRO A 590 -24.60 17.99 10.44
CA PRO A 590 -23.92 18.95 11.33
C PRO A 590 -24.17 20.39 10.87
N GLN A 591 -24.59 21.25 11.80
CA GLN A 591 -25.03 22.60 11.49
C GLN A 591 -23.87 23.60 11.62
N TYR A 592 -23.87 24.61 10.74
CA TYR A 592 -22.92 25.72 10.87
C TYR A 592 -23.24 26.51 12.14
N LYS A 593 -22.22 26.80 12.94
CA LYS A 593 -22.33 27.77 14.05
C LYS A 593 -22.23 29.19 13.50
N ALA A 594 -21.24 29.43 12.67
CA ALA A 594 -20.97 30.72 12.06
C ALA A 594 -20.20 30.58 10.74
N VAL A 595 -20.40 31.54 9.85
CA VAL A 595 -19.64 31.73 8.61
C VAL A 595 -19.10 33.15 8.61
N PHE A 596 -17.78 33.29 8.56
CA PHE A 596 -17.09 34.57 8.52
C PHE A 596 -16.53 34.81 7.12
N SER A 597 -16.89 35.92 6.50
CA SER A 597 -16.33 36.40 5.24
C SER A 597 -15.74 37.78 5.49
N LEU A 598 -14.53 37.80 6.09
CA LEU A 598 -13.91 39.02 6.61
C LEU A 598 -13.11 39.77 5.56
N PHE A 599 -12.38 39.03 4.74
CA PHE A 599 -11.39 39.58 3.84
C PHE A 599 -11.20 38.66 2.65
N GLU A 600 -11.21 39.21 1.43
CA GLU A 600 -11.02 38.46 0.17
C GLU A 600 -9.55 38.09 -0.04
N SER A 601 -9.03 37.22 0.84
CA SER A 601 -7.66 36.72 0.79
C SER A 601 -7.61 35.30 1.37
N PRO A 602 -6.79 34.40 0.82
CA PRO A 602 -6.71 33.02 1.32
C PRO A 602 -6.42 32.96 2.82
N VAL A 603 -7.18 32.10 3.52
CA VAL A 603 -6.91 31.76 4.92
C VAL A 603 -5.71 30.82 4.96
N GLN A 604 -4.63 31.21 5.64
CA GLN A 604 -3.39 30.43 5.68
C GLN A 604 -3.21 29.68 7.00
N ALA A 605 -3.70 30.23 8.11
CA ALA A 605 -3.54 29.63 9.44
C ALA A 605 -4.80 29.81 10.30
N LEU A 606 -5.15 28.77 11.06
CA LEU A 606 -6.24 28.77 12.03
C LEU A 606 -5.80 28.15 13.35
N GLN A 607 -5.98 28.88 14.45
CA GLN A 607 -5.62 28.37 15.78
C GLN A 607 -6.71 28.73 16.80
N PHE A 608 -7.34 27.71 17.38
CA PHE A 608 -8.20 27.89 18.54
C PHE A 608 -7.38 28.29 19.78
N GLY A 609 -7.91 29.22 20.56
CA GLY A 609 -7.40 29.65 21.87
C GLY A 609 -8.50 29.58 22.93
N ASN A 610 -8.11 29.71 24.21
CA ASN A 610 -9.02 29.71 25.37
C ASN A 610 -10.04 28.54 25.32
N CYS A 611 -9.52 27.31 25.22
CA CYS A 611 -10.31 26.09 25.13
C CYS A 611 -11.41 26.10 24.05
N GLY A 612 -11.21 26.82 22.93
CA GLY A 612 -12.17 26.89 21.82
C GLY A 612 -13.10 28.11 21.85
N ALA A 613 -13.00 28.97 22.85
CA ALA A 613 -13.81 30.20 22.94
C ALA A 613 -13.38 31.26 21.92
N LYS A 614 -12.09 31.33 21.59
CA LYS A 614 -11.52 32.26 20.61
C LYS A 614 -10.89 31.51 19.44
N LEU A 615 -10.89 32.12 18.26
CA LEU A 615 -10.22 31.60 17.07
C LEU A 615 -9.39 32.71 16.43
N ALA A 616 -8.07 32.49 16.31
CA ALA A 616 -7.20 33.32 15.51
C ALA A 616 -7.20 32.85 14.05
N VAL A 617 -7.34 33.80 13.13
CA VAL A 617 -7.39 33.59 11.68
C VAL A 617 -6.26 34.41 11.04
N GLY A 618 -5.34 33.75 10.37
CA GLY A 618 -4.23 34.36 9.65
C GLY A 618 -4.46 34.33 8.14
N PHE A 619 -4.33 35.48 7.49
CA PHE A 619 -4.50 35.64 6.05
C PHE A 619 -3.16 35.80 5.31
N GLU A 620 -3.17 35.59 4.00
CA GLU A 620 -1.99 35.71 3.13
C GLU A 620 -1.35 37.11 3.19
N LEU A 621 -2.14 38.17 3.33
CA LEU A 621 -1.63 39.55 3.37
C LEU A 621 -1.18 40.02 4.77
N CYS A 622 -0.63 39.13 5.60
CA CYS A 622 -0.10 39.46 6.93
C CYS A 622 -1.13 40.10 7.88
N ARG A 623 -2.41 39.75 7.74
CA ARG A 623 -3.47 40.20 8.66
C ARG A 623 -3.89 39.06 9.57
N VAL A 624 -4.19 39.41 10.82
CA VAL A 624 -4.77 38.48 11.79
C VAL A 624 -6.12 39.03 12.23
N ALA A 625 -7.14 38.19 12.19
CA ALA A 625 -8.42 38.44 12.83
C ALA A 625 -8.59 37.49 14.01
N VAL A 626 -9.11 37.98 15.12
CA VAL A 626 -9.49 37.14 16.26
C VAL A 626 -11.00 37.17 16.42
N LEU A 627 -11.58 35.99 16.45
CA LEU A 627 -13.02 35.77 16.48
C LEU A 627 -13.44 35.21 17.83
N ASP A 628 -14.56 35.72 18.35
CA ASP A 628 -15.28 35.09 19.45
C ASP A 628 -16.18 34.00 18.85
N VAL A 629 -15.84 32.75 19.16
CA VAL A 629 -16.53 31.57 18.64
C VAL A 629 -17.87 31.37 19.35
N SER A 630 -18.02 31.86 20.59
CA SER A 630 -19.23 31.70 21.39
C SER A 630 -20.30 32.70 21.00
N LEU A 631 -19.89 33.96 20.79
CA LEU A 631 -20.75 35.08 20.38
C LEU A 631 -20.88 35.24 18.87
N SER A 632 -20.07 34.51 18.09
CA SER A 632 -20.01 34.63 16.63
C SER A 632 -19.73 36.08 16.19
N SER A 633 -18.71 36.70 16.77
CA SER A 633 -18.36 38.10 16.52
C SER A 633 -16.86 38.29 16.32
N ILE A 634 -16.47 39.39 15.67
CA ILE A 634 -15.06 39.78 15.52
C ILE A 634 -14.64 40.51 16.81
N LEU A 635 -13.59 40.04 17.48
CA LEU A 635 -13.01 40.72 18.65
C LEU A 635 -12.13 41.88 18.20
N PHE A 636 -11.19 41.59 17.31
CA PHE A 636 -10.35 42.59 16.67
C PHE A 636 -9.77 42.06 15.36
N MET A 637 -9.29 42.99 14.55
CA MET A 637 -8.54 42.69 13.34
C MET A 637 -7.32 43.61 13.28
N THR A 638 -6.14 43.04 13.04
CA THR A 638 -4.92 43.84 12.96
C THR A 638 -4.86 44.61 11.65
N HIS A 639 -4.39 45.86 11.71
CA HIS A 639 -4.02 46.59 10.51
C HIS A 639 -2.80 45.94 9.84
N TYR A 640 -2.56 46.27 8.56
CA TYR A 640 -1.39 45.81 7.83
C TYR A 640 -0.12 46.08 8.65
N VAL A 641 0.61 45.03 8.98
CA VAL A 641 1.87 45.15 9.72
C VAL A 641 2.91 45.71 8.75
N SER A 642 3.15 47.02 8.83
CA SER A 642 4.13 47.73 8.01
C SER A 642 5.50 47.05 8.10
N GLY A 643 5.94 46.37 7.03
CA GLY A 643 7.29 45.78 6.92
C GLY A 643 7.36 44.29 6.52
N SER A 644 6.23 43.60 6.32
CA SER A 644 6.24 42.26 5.69
C SER A 644 5.03 42.09 4.75
N SER A 645 5.29 41.81 3.48
CA SER A 645 4.30 41.34 2.50
C SER A 645 4.28 39.81 2.38
N SER A 646 4.95 39.12 3.30
CA SER A 646 5.14 37.68 3.26
C SER A 646 3.96 36.96 3.90
N PRO A 647 3.47 35.83 3.38
CA PRO A 647 2.30 35.16 3.93
C PRO A 647 2.52 34.64 5.36
N ILE A 648 1.46 34.65 6.16
CA ILE A 648 1.42 33.96 7.47
C ILE A 648 1.43 32.46 7.21
N ILE A 649 2.26 31.73 7.94
CA ILE A 649 2.36 30.26 7.81
C ILE A 649 2.03 29.51 9.11
N SER A 650 2.11 30.17 10.27
CA SER A 650 1.76 29.57 11.55
C SER A 650 1.27 30.60 12.56
N LEU A 651 0.36 30.17 13.43
CA LEU A 651 -0.16 30.90 14.57
C LEU A 651 0.00 30.04 15.81
N SER A 652 0.48 30.62 16.91
CA SER A 652 0.56 29.93 18.20
C SER A 652 -0.05 30.82 19.29
N TRP A 653 -1.02 30.28 20.00
CA TRP A 653 -1.73 30.97 21.08
C TRP A 653 -1.22 30.47 22.43
N LEU A 654 -0.81 31.38 23.30
CA LEU A 654 -0.36 31.10 24.66
C LEU A 654 -1.22 31.86 25.67
N GLU A 655 -1.63 31.17 26.74
CA GLU A 655 -2.44 31.73 27.82
C GLU A 655 -1.73 31.51 29.16
N PHE A 656 -1.63 32.55 29.97
CA PHE A 656 -1.02 32.47 31.30
C PHE A 656 -2.11 32.37 32.38
N LYS A 657 -2.18 31.23 33.08
CA LYS A 657 -3.09 31.08 34.22
C LYS A 657 -2.52 31.82 35.43
N THR A 658 -3.06 32.99 35.75
CA THR A 658 -2.86 33.63 37.06
C THR A 658 -3.83 33.01 38.06
N ALA A 659 -3.32 32.49 39.19
CA ALA A 659 -4.17 32.09 40.30
C ALA A 659 -4.90 33.32 40.85
N HIS A 660 -6.23 33.33 40.78
CA HIS A 660 -7.06 34.52 41.00
C HIS A 660 -7.00 35.12 42.41
N SER A 661 -6.88 36.45 42.41
CA SER A 661 -7.51 37.47 43.25
C SER A 661 -8.30 37.06 44.50
N LEU A 662 -7.84 37.55 45.65
CA LEU A 662 -8.71 37.93 46.77
C LEU A 662 -8.21 39.21 47.44
N VAL A 663 -9.13 40.17 47.56
CA VAL A 663 -9.16 41.34 48.46
C VAL A 663 -8.53 42.65 47.96
N LYS A 664 -9.41 43.65 47.87
CA LYS A 664 -9.18 45.09 47.74
C LYS A 664 -8.23 45.62 48.83
N SER A 665 -7.29 46.49 48.48
CA SER A 665 -7.27 47.91 48.86
C SER A 665 -5.87 48.55 48.90
N SER A 666 -5.90 49.88 48.67
CA SER A 666 -4.97 50.91 49.15
C SER A 666 -3.72 51.27 48.31
N LYS A 667 -3.37 52.55 48.44
CA LYS A 667 -2.67 53.45 47.51
C LYS A 667 -1.16 53.59 47.76
N HIS A 668 -0.50 54.17 46.74
CA HIS A 668 0.86 54.77 46.67
C HIS A 668 2.02 53.76 46.60
N SER A 669 3.09 53.92 45.80
CA SER A 669 3.70 55.07 45.09
C SER A 669 4.55 54.57 43.89
N GLU A 670 5.03 55.52 43.09
CA GLU A 670 5.60 55.40 41.74
C GLU A 670 6.99 54.72 41.60
N THR A 671 7.22 54.26 40.36
CA THR A 671 8.50 54.14 39.62
C THR A 671 9.32 52.85 39.74
N GLU A 672 8.86 51.81 39.04
CA GLU A 672 9.67 51.03 38.09
C GLU A 672 8.70 50.45 37.06
N VAL A 673 9.00 50.55 35.76
CA VAL A 673 8.16 50.00 34.69
C VAL A 673 8.28 48.48 34.72
N ALA A 674 7.55 47.85 35.62
CA ALA A 674 7.28 46.43 35.58
C ALA A 674 6.36 46.17 34.39
N VAL A 675 6.88 45.51 33.35
CA VAL A 675 6.10 44.97 32.25
C VAL A 675 5.05 44.05 32.88
N LYS A 676 3.78 44.45 32.85
CA LYS A 676 2.69 43.55 33.23
C LYS A 676 2.76 42.37 32.25
N PRO A 677 2.81 41.11 32.71
CA PRO A 677 2.67 39.99 31.80
C PRO A 677 1.28 40.08 31.17
N GLU A 678 1.24 40.17 29.84
CA GLU A 678 0.00 40.10 29.08
C GLU A 678 -0.60 38.72 29.28
N GLU A 679 -1.90 38.65 29.60
CA GLU A 679 -2.56 37.40 30.01
C GLU A 679 -2.70 36.39 28.84
N GLU A 680 -2.69 36.87 27.61
CA GLU A 680 -2.79 36.07 26.38
C GLU A 680 -1.85 36.64 25.29
N ILE A 681 -1.02 35.79 24.67
CA ILE A 681 -0.10 36.18 23.59
C ILE A 681 -0.35 35.30 22.36
N ILE A 682 -0.43 35.94 21.19
CA ILE A 682 -0.48 35.28 19.89
C ILE A 682 0.85 35.54 19.17
N PHE A 683 1.58 34.47 18.87
CA PHE A 683 2.74 34.52 18.00
C PHE A 683 2.33 34.21 16.57
N VAL A 684 2.71 35.10 15.65
CA VAL A 684 2.47 34.99 14.21
C VAL A 684 3.81 34.79 13.52
N LEU A 685 3.95 33.69 12.79
CA LEU A 685 5.13 33.43 11.97
C LEU A 685 4.80 33.70 10.50
N THR A 686 5.63 34.52 9.86
CA THR A 686 5.58 34.77 8.42
C THR A 686 6.59 33.91 7.66
N LYS A 687 6.35 33.69 6.36
CA LYS A 687 7.20 32.86 5.50
C LYS A 687 8.65 33.37 5.39
N ASP A 688 8.89 34.67 5.59
CA ASP A 688 10.22 35.28 5.63
C ASP A 688 10.87 35.22 7.03
N ALA A 689 10.44 34.27 7.88
CA ALA A 689 10.99 34.00 9.21
C ALA A 689 10.92 35.18 10.18
N LYS A 690 9.88 36.02 10.09
CA LYS A 690 9.57 37.04 11.09
C LYS A 690 8.53 36.52 12.07
N ILE A 691 8.75 36.80 13.35
CA ILE A 691 7.82 36.48 14.43
C ILE A 691 7.22 37.78 14.97
N ILE A 692 5.90 37.90 14.89
CA ILE A 692 5.13 39.03 15.40
C ILE A 692 4.42 38.55 16.66
N SER A 693 4.56 39.28 17.76
CA SER A 693 3.89 38.99 19.04
C SER A 693 2.74 39.98 19.23
N ILE A 694 1.52 39.47 19.36
CA ILE A 694 0.28 40.25 19.47
C ILE A 694 -0.38 39.92 20.81
N ASP A 695 -0.87 40.94 21.52
CA ASP A 695 -1.73 40.77 22.69
C ASP A 695 -3.08 40.16 22.28
N GLY A 696 -3.40 38.98 22.82
CA GLY A 696 -4.61 38.23 22.49
C GLY A 696 -5.92 38.85 22.99
N GLY A 697 -5.85 39.83 23.89
CA GLY A 697 -7.00 40.55 24.44
C GLY A 697 -7.38 41.81 23.66
N ASN A 698 -6.39 42.57 23.16
CA ASN A 698 -6.63 43.86 22.49
C ASN A 698 -6.09 43.98 21.06
N GLY A 699 -5.31 43.00 20.59
CA GLY A 699 -4.77 42.96 19.23
C GLY A 699 -3.61 43.91 18.95
N GLN A 700 -3.06 44.57 19.96
CA GLN A 700 -1.89 45.42 19.81
C GLN A 700 -0.61 44.60 19.73
N MET A 701 0.37 45.09 18.96
CA MET A 701 1.69 44.49 18.93
C MET A 701 2.42 44.76 20.25
N ILE A 702 2.88 43.68 20.88
CA ILE A 702 3.60 43.70 22.15
C ILE A 702 4.93 44.43 22.00
N HIS A 703 5.60 44.19 20.85
CA HIS A 703 6.79 44.91 20.44
C HIS A 703 6.57 45.58 19.08
N PRO A 704 6.97 46.86 18.91
CA PRO A 704 6.67 47.64 17.70
C PRO A 704 7.39 47.15 16.44
N HIS A 705 8.43 46.33 16.59
CA HIS A 705 9.17 45.75 15.47
C HIS A 705 9.05 44.22 15.53
N PRO A 706 8.73 43.56 14.42
CA PRO A 706 8.77 42.10 14.34
C PRO A 706 10.16 41.57 14.71
N TRP A 707 10.19 40.48 15.47
CA TRP A 707 11.41 39.71 15.64
C TRP A 707 11.78 39.09 14.29
N HIS A 708 13.06 39.15 13.91
CA HIS A 708 13.51 38.63 12.62
C HIS A 708 14.89 37.98 12.76
N LEU A 709 15.12 36.96 11.95
CA LEU A 709 16.42 36.34 11.83
C LEU A 709 17.43 37.31 11.17
N LYS A 710 18.70 37.31 11.61
CA LYS A 710 19.74 38.16 10.99
C LYS A 710 19.99 37.85 9.51
N LYS A 711 19.70 36.62 9.10
CA LYS A 711 19.83 36.15 7.72
C LYS A 711 18.43 35.81 7.23
N GLU A 712 18.07 36.27 6.04
CA GLU A 712 16.78 35.93 5.46
C GLU A 712 16.73 34.42 5.14
N GLU A 713 15.71 33.75 5.66
CA GLU A 713 15.44 32.33 5.43
C GLU A 713 13.94 32.12 5.29
N THR A 714 13.56 31.05 4.59
CA THR A 714 12.17 30.62 4.48
C THR A 714 11.80 29.82 5.73
N ALA A 715 10.82 30.30 6.49
CA ALA A 715 10.31 29.57 7.65
C ALA A 715 9.32 28.47 7.22
N LEU A 716 9.29 27.38 7.99
CA LEU A 716 8.41 26.23 7.79
C LEU A 716 7.36 26.14 8.90
N SER A 717 7.80 26.28 10.15
CA SER A 717 6.93 26.11 11.32
C SER A 717 7.54 26.78 12.56
N MET A 718 6.70 26.93 13.58
CA MET A 718 7.09 27.43 14.89
C MET A 718 6.38 26.60 15.95
N TYR A 719 7.11 26.22 16.99
CA TYR A 719 6.56 25.51 18.15
C TYR A 719 6.93 26.24 19.44
N ILE A 720 5.97 26.29 20.34
CA ILE A 720 6.19 26.75 21.72
C ILE A 720 6.31 25.51 22.60
N ILE A 721 7.44 25.39 23.29
CA ILE A 721 7.74 24.25 24.16
C ILE A 721 7.72 24.77 25.60
N GLU A 722 6.72 24.35 26.37
CA GLU A 722 6.63 24.69 27.80
C GLU A 722 7.66 23.90 28.60
N SER A 723 8.43 24.62 29.43
CA SER A 723 9.44 24.06 30.34
C SER A 723 8.80 23.46 31.59
N SER A 724 7.94 22.44 31.44
CA SER A 724 7.43 21.68 32.59
C SER A 724 8.41 20.57 33.00
N PHE A 725 9.53 20.97 33.62
CA PHE A 725 10.33 20.04 34.42
C PHE A 725 9.74 20.02 35.83
N SER A 726 8.66 19.26 36.03
CA SER A 726 8.16 18.95 37.37
C SER A 726 9.21 18.11 38.11
N VAL A 727 9.84 18.73 39.12
CA VAL A 727 10.61 18.06 40.16
C VAL A 727 9.62 17.33 41.07
N SER A 728 9.35 16.07 40.75
CA SER A 728 8.72 15.13 41.69
C SER A 728 9.19 13.71 41.45
N GLU A 729 10.46 13.53 41.12
CA GLU A 729 11.17 12.24 41.15
C GLU A 729 12.63 12.52 41.49
N LEU A 730 12.90 12.92 42.72
CA LEU A 730 14.25 12.96 43.31
C LEU A 730 14.08 12.99 44.82
N ASN A 731 13.73 11.82 45.38
CA ASN A 731 14.12 11.42 46.72
C ASN A 731 14.02 9.90 46.82
N CYS A 732 14.76 9.22 45.94
CA CYS A 732 15.17 7.84 46.11
C CYS A 732 16.53 7.71 45.43
N GLU A 733 17.58 8.11 46.13
CA GLU A 733 18.81 7.32 46.30
C GLU A 733 19.89 8.22 46.90
N GLY A 734 20.17 7.95 48.17
CA GLY A 734 21.19 8.63 48.93
C GLY A 734 21.28 8.07 50.33
N GLN A 735 21.40 6.74 50.45
CA GLN A 735 22.24 6.04 51.44
C GLN A 735 21.91 4.53 51.44
N LEU A 736 22.72 3.76 50.74
CA LEU A 736 23.02 2.38 51.09
C LEU A 736 24.52 2.18 50.86
N GLU A 737 25.31 2.35 51.92
CA GLU A 737 26.40 1.44 52.22
C GLU A 737 26.43 1.18 53.74
N GLU A 738 26.39 -0.12 54.05
CA GLU A 738 26.88 -0.79 55.25
C GLU A 738 26.33 -0.37 56.63
N SER A 739 25.44 -1.21 57.18
CA SER A 739 25.89 -2.14 58.22
C SER A 739 24.79 -3.11 58.67
N SER A 740 25.29 -4.28 59.01
CA SER A 740 24.62 -5.52 59.39
C SER A 740 23.82 -5.47 60.71
N LYS A 741 22.73 -6.25 60.75
CA LYS A 741 22.33 -7.24 61.79
C LYS A 741 20.88 -7.16 62.28
N ASP A 742 20.27 -8.34 62.19
CA ASP A 742 19.39 -9.01 63.14
C ASP A 742 17.97 -8.49 63.43
N ILE A 743 17.06 -9.40 63.07
CA ILE A 743 15.75 -9.69 63.63
C ILE A 743 15.80 -9.73 65.17
N THR A 744 14.91 -9.01 65.86
CA THR A 744 14.07 -9.57 66.96
C THR A 744 13.01 -8.60 67.48
N ALA A 745 11.75 -8.97 67.23
CA ALA A 745 10.59 -9.08 68.12
C ALA A 745 10.31 -8.10 69.30
N LYS A 746 9.00 -7.82 69.43
CA LYS A 746 8.20 -7.28 70.57
C LYS A 746 8.22 -5.74 70.66
N SER A 747 7.10 -5.04 70.87
CA SER A 747 5.85 -5.36 71.59
C SER A 747 4.73 -4.38 71.20
N GLU A 748 3.53 -4.94 71.01
CA GLU A 748 2.17 -4.56 71.47
C GLU A 748 1.75 -3.11 71.85
N PRO A 749 0.42 -2.85 71.84
CA PRO A 749 -0.22 -1.60 71.40
C PRO A 749 -0.88 -0.81 72.55
N GLU A 750 -1.41 0.38 72.26
CA GLU A 750 -2.56 1.05 72.93
C GLU A 750 -2.87 2.35 72.16
N LEU A 751 -4.02 2.47 71.45
CA LEU A 751 -5.32 2.97 71.92
C LEU A 751 -5.23 4.30 72.69
N ASP A 752 -5.62 5.44 72.09
CA ASP A 752 -7.00 5.94 72.22
C ASP A 752 -7.29 7.24 71.46
N ALA A 753 -8.59 7.49 71.33
CA ALA A 753 -9.26 8.38 70.39
C ALA A 753 -9.47 9.84 70.84
N SER A 754 -9.86 10.67 69.85
CA SER A 754 -10.48 12.01 69.93
C SER A 754 -9.54 13.14 70.40
N SER A 755 -9.61 14.40 69.96
CA SER A 755 -10.66 15.21 69.36
C SER A 755 -10.08 16.44 68.64
N THR A 756 -10.84 16.92 67.66
CA THR A 756 -10.89 18.26 67.04
C THR A 756 -10.23 19.47 67.72
N VAL A 757 -9.75 20.39 66.85
CA VAL A 757 -9.89 21.87 66.84
C VAL A 757 -8.56 22.66 66.73
N THR A 758 -8.59 23.62 65.78
CA THR A 758 -7.83 24.88 65.62
C THR A 758 -6.40 24.89 65.06
N GLU A 759 -6.33 25.51 63.87
CA GLU A 759 -5.45 26.63 63.49
C GLU A 759 -4.14 26.81 64.25
N HIS A 760 -3.03 26.62 63.55
CA HIS A 760 -1.92 27.59 63.58
C HIS A 760 -1.24 27.66 62.22
N LEU A 761 -1.42 28.80 61.56
CA LEU A 761 -0.63 29.29 60.45
C LEU A 761 0.83 29.47 60.89
N SER A 762 1.76 28.93 60.10
CA SER A 762 3.11 29.50 59.98
C SER A 762 3.47 29.55 58.49
N SER A 763 3.35 30.77 57.97
CA SER A 763 3.76 31.23 56.66
C SER A 763 5.28 31.23 56.50
N SER A 764 5.79 30.59 55.46
CA SER A 764 6.95 31.05 54.70
C SER A 764 7.03 30.32 53.36
N GLU A 765 7.37 31.07 52.31
CA GLU A 765 7.68 30.64 50.93
C GLU A 765 6.54 30.65 49.91
N THR A 766 5.82 31.77 49.83
CA THR A 766 5.23 32.24 48.57
C THR A 766 6.19 33.22 47.90
N ALA A 767 7.09 32.71 47.05
CA ALA A 767 7.90 33.54 46.14
C ALA A 767 8.29 32.86 44.81
N SER A 768 7.95 31.58 44.57
CA SER A 768 8.46 30.84 43.39
C SER A 768 7.47 30.71 42.22
N SER A 769 6.17 30.94 42.39
CA SER A 769 5.20 30.65 41.30
C SER A 769 5.14 31.70 40.19
N GLN A 770 5.79 32.86 40.35
CA GLN A 770 5.67 34.00 39.42
C GLN A 770 6.79 34.04 38.36
N GLU A 771 7.89 33.30 38.54
CA GLU A 771 9.00 33.24 37.58
C GLU A 771 8.88 32.08 36.57
N HIS A 772 8.14 31.02 36.88
CA HIS A 772 8.10 29.80 36.06
C HIS A 772 7.34 29.91 34.73
N SER A 773 6.56 30.98 34.48
CA SER A 773 5.73 31.07 33.25
C SER A 773 6.49 31.62 32.03
N LEU A 774 7.66 32.24 32.20
CA LEU A 774 8.46 32.84 31.11
C LEU A 774 9.62 31.96 30.62
N ASP A 775 9.77 30.75 31.17
CA ASP A 775 10.83 29.79 30.84
C ASP A 775 10.53 28.95 29.57
N ALA A 776 9.41 29.23 28.89
CA ALA A 776 9.07 28.58 27.63
C ALA A 776 10.10 28.86 26.51
N LEU A 777 10.26 27.88 25.64
CA LEU A 777 11.16 27.92 24.50
C LEU A 777 10.37 28.08 23.21
N VAL A 778 10.92 28.86 22.28
CA VAL A 778 10.39 29.04 20.92
C VAL A 778 11.33 28.35 19.95
N LEU A 779 10.85 27.28 19.33
CA LEU A 779 11.56 26.56 18.28
C LEU A 779 11.08 27.09 16.93
N LEU A 780 11.98 27.73 16.19
CA LEU A 780 11.78 28.19 14.82
C LEU A 780 12.45 27.20 13.86
N CYS A 781 11.66 26.61 12.98
CA CYS A 781 12.14 25.70 11.94
C CYS A 781 12.11 26.41 10.59
N CYS A 782 13.27 26.46 9.92
CA CYS A 782 13.45 27.05 8.61
C CYS A 782 13.89 25.98 7.60
N GLU A 783 13.79 26.30 6.32
CA GLU A 783 14.22 25.41 5.22
C GLU A 783 15.69 25.00 5.36
N ASN A 784 16.56 25.89 5.84
CA ASN A 784 18.00 25.65 5.91
C ASN A 784 18.56 25.56 7.35
N SER A 785 17.72 25.73 8.36
CA SER A 785 18.18 25.77 9.76
C SER A 785 17.08 25.54 10.79
N LEU A 786 17.49 25.15 12.00
CA LEU A 786 16.67 25.16 13.21
C LEU A 786 17.26 26.16 14.20
N HIS A 787 16.39 26.88 14.88
CA HIS A 787 16.80 27.83 15.91
C HIS A 787 15.88 27.74 17.13
N LEU A 788 16.48 27.53 18.30
CA LEU A 788 15.78 27.52 19.58
C LEU A 788 16.06 28.82 20.33
N TYR A 789 15.01 29.48 20.79
CA TYR A 789 15.07 30.74 21.52
C TYR A 789 14.36 30.62 22.86
N SER A 790 14.73 31.48 23.82
CA SER A 790 13.84 31.72 24.97
C SER A 790 12.72 32.64 24.52
N MET A 791 11.50 32.36 24.97
CA MET A 791 10.33 33.19 24.66
C MET A 791 10.55 34.66 25.06
N LYS A 792 11.16 34.90 26.22
CA LYS A 792 11.56 36.24 26.68
C LYS A 792 12.44 36.98 25.67
N SER A 793 13.34 36.28 24.98
CA SER A 793 14.20 36.91 23.97
C SER A 793 13.42 37.27 22.71
N VAL A 794 12.50 36.40 22.27
CA VAL A 794 11.63 36.66 21.11
C VAL A 794 10.73 37.87 21.37
N ILE A 795 10.04 37.89 22.51
CA ILE A 795 9.18 39.00 22.91
C ILE A 795 10.00 40.29 22.95
N GLN A 796 11.16 40.30 23.61
CA GLN A 796 12.03 41.48 23.71
C GLN A 796 12.70 41.93 22.40
N GLY A 797 12.49 41.23 21.29
CA GLY A 797 13.14 41.53 20.00
C GLY A 797 14.64 41.22 19.99
N LYS A 798 15.13 40.33 20.87
CA LYS A 798 16.55 39.95 20.96
C LYS A 798 16.81 38.66 20.19
N ASP A 799 17.70 38.70 19.21
CA ASP A 799 18.19 37.50 18.53
C ASP A 799 19.37 36.88 19.29
N LYS A 800 19.04 36.13 20.36
CA LYS A 800 19.97 35.30 21.12
C LYS A 800 19.49 33.85 21.10
N THR A 801 19.96 33.10 20.11
CA THR A 801 19.68 31.66 19.98
C THR A 801 20.35 30.87 21.13
N ILE A 802 19.63 29.91 21.69
CA ILE A 802 20.12 28.93 22.67
C ILE A 802 20.86 27.81 21.94
N HIS A 803 20.17 27.16 21.00
CA HIS A 803 20.72 26.13 20.11
C HIS A 803 20.35 26.44 18.66
N GLY A 804 21.31 26.28 17.75
CA GLY A 804 21.11 26.50 16.32
C GLY A 804 21.75 25.38 15.51
N VAL A 805 21.01 24.81 14.57
CA VAL A 805 21.47 23.74 13.70
C VAL A 805 21.30 24.18 12.25
N LYS A 806 22.32 23.99 11.41
CA LYS A 806 22.20 24.20 9.97
C LYS A 806 21.94 22.87 9.28
N HIS A 807 20.99 22.87 8.35
CA HIS A 807 20.71 21.70 7.54
C HIS A 807 21.71 21.57 6.40
N LYS A 808 22.01 20.31 6.04
CA LYS A 808 22.80 20.00 4.83
C LYS A 808 21.95 20.04 3.56
N LYS A 809 20.64 19.83 3.70
CA LYS A 809 19.64 19.73 2.64
C LYS A 809 18.44 20.60 3.02
N PRO A 810 17.66 21.11 2.05
CA PRO A 810 16.47 21.89 2.35
C PRO A 810 15.39 21.03 3.02
N CYS A 811 15.01 21.41 4.23
CA CYS A 811 13.88 20.86 4.97
C CYS A 811 12.58 21.38 4.35
N CYS A 812 11.56 20.53 4.24
CA CYS A 812 10.25 20.93 3.71
C CYS A 812 9.12 20.79 4.73
N TRP A 813 9.27 19.94 5.75
CA TRP A 813 8.24 19.76 6.76
C TRP A 813 8.83 19.34 8.10
N THR A 814 8.20 19.75 9.18
CA THR A 814 8.62 19.38 10.54
C THR A 814 7.40 19.12 11.42
N THR A 815 7.60 18.34 12.48
CA THR A 815 6.61 18.23 13.56
C THR A 815 7.28 17.89 14.88
N THR A 816 6.70 18.35 15.99
CA THR A 816 7.09 17.87 17.32
C THR A 816 6.23 16.68 17.72
N PHE A 817 6.76 15.81 18.57
CA PHE A 817 6.01 14.72 19.16
C PHE A 817 6.31 14.57 20.65
N LYS A 818 5.38 13.91 21.33
CA LYS A 818 5.43 13.72 22.77
C LYS A 818 5.73 12.25 23.09
N LYS A 819 6.34 12.05 24.26
CA LYS A 819 6.52 10.76 24.94
C LYS A 819 6.13 11.02 26.40
N ASP A 820 5.33 10.13 27.00
CA ASP A 820 4.84 10.29 28.38
C ASP A 820 4.18 11.67 28.65
N GLY A 821 3.43 12.19 27.65
CA GLY A 821 2.75 13.48 27.74
C GLY A 821 3.64 14.73 27.59
N ARG A 822 4.97 14.57 27.44
CA ARG A 822 5.92 15.68 27.30
C ARG A 822 6.52 15.73 25.90
N VAL A 823 6.72 16.94 25.37
CA VAL A 823 7.39 17.12 24.07
C VAL A 823 8.86 16.70 24.21
N CYS A 824 9.26 15.69 23.47
CA CYS A 824 10.59 15.06 23.62
C CYS A 824 11.43 15.11 22.35
N GLY A 825 10.83 15.29 21.17
CA GLY A 825 11.54 15.24 19.91
C GLY A 825 10.90 16.04 18.78
N LEU A 826 11.70 16.25 17.74
CA LEU A 826 11.37 16.93 16.50
C LEU A 826 11.67 15.98 15.33
N LEU A 827 10.67 15.72 14.50
CA LEU A 827 10.83 15.03 13.22
C LEU A 827 10.97 16.07 12.11
N LEU A 828 11.95 15.86 11.23
CA LEU A 828 12.19 16.65 10.02
C LEU A 828 12.09 15.80 8.78
N LEU A 829 11.48 16.34 7.73
CA LEU A 829 11.46 15.79 6.39
C LEU A 829 12.18 16.75 5.43
N PHE A 830 13.10 16.19 4.65
CA PHE A 830 13.83 16.91 3.61
C PHE A 830 13.22 16.67 2.23
N GLN A 831 13.43 17.62 1.31
CA GLN A 831 12.95 17.51 -0.08
C GLN A 831 13.54 16.30 -0.83
N THR A 832 14.64 15.72 -0.33
CA THR A 832 15.21 14.46 -0.82
C THR A 832 14.44 13.22 -0.39
N GLY A 833 13.47 13.34 0.52
CA GLY A 833 12.77 12.22 1.14
C GLY A 833 13.48 11.65 2.38
N ASP A 834 14.60 12.23 2.80
CA ASP A 834 15.28 11.85 4.05
C ASP A 834 14.50 12.34 5.26
N LEU A 835 14.58 11.57 6.35
CA LEU A 835 13.96 11.87 7.64
C LEU A 835 15.04 11.99 8.72
N GLU A 836 15.00 13.05 9.52
CA GLU A 836 15.82 13.18 10.72
C GLU A 836 14.92 13.30 11.95
N ILE A 837 15.27 12.61 13.03
CA ILE A 837 14.66 12.80 14.35
C ILE A 837 15.70 13.38 15.29
N ARG A 838 15.36 14.52 15.91
CA ARG A 838 16.20 15.23 16.86
C ARG A 838 15.55 15.30 18.24
N SER A 839 16.35 15.22 19.29
CA SER A 839 15.90 15.40 20.67
C SER A 839 15.63 16.87 20.97
N LEU A 840 14.74 17.12 21.94
CA LEU A 840 14.48 18.45 22.48
C LEU A 840 14.82 18.47 23.98
N PRO A 841 15.33 19.60 24.52
CA PRO A 841 15.57 20.88 23.84
C PRO A 841 16.95 21.04 23.17
N ASP A 842 17.84 20.06 23.28
CA ASP A 842 19.24 20.14 22.82
C ASP A 842 19.45 20.07 21.29
N LEU A 843 18.46 19.63 20.52
CA LEU A 843 18.49 19.47 19.06
C LEU A 843 19.53 18.46 18.54
N GLU A 844 19.96 17.52 19.39
CA GLU A 844 20.86 16.43 18.99
C GLU A 844 20.18 15.46 18.03
N LEU A 845 20.91 14.95 17.04
CA LEU A 845 20.38 13.97 16.08
C LEU A 845 20.33 12.59 16.73
N VAL A 846 19.14 12.00 16.79
CA VAL A 846 18.88 10.71 17.44
C VAL A 846 18.74 9.57 16.41
N LYS A 847 18.11 9.84 15.27
CA LYS A 847 17.86 8.83 14.22
C LYS A 847 17.76 9.46 12.84
N GLU A 848 18.30 8.77 11.83
CA GLU A 848 18.11 9.07 10.41
C GLU A 848 17.33 7.93 9.74
N SER A 849 16.48 8.27 8.77
CA SER A 849 15.71 7.32 7.95
C SER A 849 15.34 7.97 6.62
N SER A 850 14.45 7.35 5.84
CA SER A 850 13.85 7.99 4.66
C SER A 850 12.45 7.47 4.37
N ILE A 851 11.61 8.29 3.76
CA ILE A 851 10.29 7.88 3.28
C ILE A 851 10.43 6.70 2.31
N MET A 852 11.46 6.68 1.47
CA MET A 852 11.74 5.59 0.53
C MET A 852 12.00 4.25 1.25
N SER A 853 12.73 4.29 2.37
CA SER A 853 13.03 3.07 3.14
C SER A 853 11.79 2.50 3.85
N ILE A 854 10.86 3.36 4.27
CA ILE A 854 9.66 2.98 5.07
C ILE A 854 8.47 2.63 4.17
N LEU A 855 8.21 3.44 3.14
CA LEU A 855 6.99 3.37 2.31
C LEU A 855 7.25 3.05 0.84
N ARG A 856 8.52 3.06 0.39
CA ARG A 856 8.89 3.03 -1.04
C ARG A 856 8.37 4.24 -1.83
N TRP A 857 8.07 5.34 -1.16
CA TRP A 857 7.65 6.57 -1.82
C TRP A 857 8.82 7.53 -2.03
N ASN A 858 8.77 8.23 -3.16
CA ASN A 858 9.58 9.41 -3.40
C ASN A 858 8.83 10.65 -2.90
N TYR A 859 9.57 11.64 -2.40
CA TYR A 859 8.99 12.93 -2.07
C TYR A 859 8.42 13.61 -3.33
N LYS A 860 7.19 14.10 -3.23
CA LYS A 860 6.50 14.86 -4.27
C LYS A 860 6.15 16.25 -3.75
N ALA A 861 6.10 17.23 -4.64
CA ALA A 861 5.69 18.58 -4.29
C ALA A 861 4.28 18.60 -3.70
N ASN A 862 4.04 19.44 -2.70
CA ASN A 862 2.79 19.58 -1.94
C ASN A 862 2.42 18.43 -0.99
N MET A 863 3.27 17.41 -0.81
CA MET A 863 3.03 16.39 0.22
C MET A 863 2.90 17.03 1.61
N ASP A 864 3.72 18.05 1.89
CA ASP A 864 3.78 18.82 3.14
C ASP A 864 2.42 19.39 3.59
N LYS A 865 1.55 19.78 2.65
CA LYS A 865 0.21 20.34 2.95
C LYS A 865 -0.78 19.32 3.52
N THR A 866 -0.56 18.05 3.22
CA THR A 866 -1.42 16.94 3.66
C THR A 866 -0.78 16.12 4.79
N MET A 867 0.44 16.48 5.19
CA MET A 867 1.13 15.84 6.31
C MET A 867 0.69 16.44 7.63
N THR A 868 0.35 15.58 8.57
CA THR A 868 -0.09 15.97 9.90
C THR A 868 0.40 14.96 10.92
N SER A 869 0.51 15.37 12.17
CA SER A 869 1.06 14.57 13.23
C SER A 869 0.40 14.92 14.55
N ASP A 870 0.16 13.90 15.35
CA ASP A 870 -0.25 14.03 16.74
C ASP A 870 0.19 12.78 17.52
N ASN A 871 0.51 12.94 18.80
CA ASN A 871 0.96 11.88 19.71
C ASN A 871 1.90 10.83 19.08
N ALA A 872 2.99 11.28 18.44
CA ALA A 872 4.00 10.43 17.79
C ALA A 872 3.48 9.54 16.63
N GLN A 873 2.32 9.87 16.07
CA GLN A 873 1.81 9.35 14.81
C GLN A 873 1.90 10.42 13.73
N VAL A 874 2.31 10.02 12.53
CA VAL A 874 2.42 10.88 11.36
C VAL A 874 1.56 10.31 10.27
N THR A 875 0.69 11.13 9.68
CA THR A 875 -0.09 10.73 8.50
C THR A 875 0.40 11.49 7.28
N LEU A 876 0.50 10.80 6.16
CA LEU A 876 0.98 11.36 4.92
C LEU A 876 0.28 10.74 3.72
N ARG A 877 0.22 11.50 2.62
CA ARG A 877 -0.45 11.13 1.37
C ARG A 877 0.54 11.25 0.21
N SER A 878 0.53 10.27 -0.70
CA SER A 878 1.21 10.35 -2.00
C SER A 878 0.33 9.78 -3.10
N GLY A 879 -0.09 10.61 -4.05
CA GLY A 879 -1.00 10.19 -5.12
C GLY A 879 -2.33 9.66 -4.56
N CYS A 880 -2.61 8.38 -4.84
CA CYS A 880 -3.77 7.64 -4.37
C CYS A 880 -3.54 6.88 -3.04
N GLU A 881 -2.38 7.05 -2.41
CA GLU A 881 -2.00 6.32 -1.21
C GLU A 881 -2.02 7.23 0.04
N VAL A 882 -2.48 6.69 1.17
CA VAL A 882 -2.42 7.34 2.50
C VAL A 882 -1.78 6.39 3.50
N ALA A 883 -0.82 6.86 4.27
CA ALA A 883 -0.10 6.07 5.26
C ALA A 883 -0.10 6.74 6.64
N PHE A 884 -0.17 5.92 7.68
CA PHE A 884 -0.01 6.29 9.08
C PHE A 884 1.28 5.65 9.59
N ILE A 885 2.24 6.46 10.02
CA ILE A 885 3.53 6.01 10.56
C ILE A 885 3.55 6.25 12.06
N SER A 886 3.90 5.22 12.82
CA SER A 886 4.20 5.31 14.24
C SER A 886 5.69 5.60 14.44
N LEU A 887 6.04 6.56 15.28
CA LEU A 887 7.44 6.92 15.56
C LEU A 887 8.05 6.16 16.74
N LEU A 888 7.28 5.90 17.80
CA LEU A 888 7.76 5.36 19.09
C LEU A 888 7.56 3.85 19.23
N ALA A 889 8.54 3.15 19.80
CA ALA A 889 8.62 1.69 19.84
C ALA A 889 7.47 0.97 20.58
N GLY A 890 6.79 1.62 21.52
CA GLY A 890 5.82 0.96 22.42
C GLY A 890 4.47 1.63 22.66
N GLU A 891 4.16 2.77 22.00
CA GLU A 891 3.02 3.61 22.41
C GLU A 891 1.72 3.45 21.57
N ASN A 892 1.72 2.70 20.47
CA ASN A 892 0.56 2.69 19.56
C ASN A 892 -0.23 1.38 19.57
N GLY A 893 -1.55 1.49 19.77
CA GLY A 893 -2.50 0.37 19.60
C GLY A 893 -2.36 -0.31 18.23
N PHE A 894 -2.14 0.43 17.14
CA PHE A 894 -2.01 -0.15 15.80
C PHE A 894 -0.77 -1.01 15.56
N ARG A 895 0.18 -1.06 16.51
CA ARG A 895 1.31 -2.02 16.45
C ARG A 895 0.92 -3.41 16.93
N ILE A 896 -0.21 -3.53 17.63
CA ILE A 896 -0.74 -4.77 18.18
C ILE A 896 -1.43 -5.50 17.02
N PRO A 897 -0.91 -6.66 16.56
CA PRO A 897 -1.50 -7.41 15.45
C PRO A 897 -3.00 -7.67 15.62
N GLU A 898 -3.46 -7.86 16.86
CA GLU A 898 -4.86 -8.10 17.22
C GLU A 898 -5.80 -6.91 16.93
N LEU A 899 -5.27 -5.69 16.74
CA LEU A 899 -6.04 -4.52 16.36
C LEU A 899 -6.18 -4.34 14.84
N LEU A 900 -5.30 -4.97 14.04
CA LEU A 900 -5.39 -4.96 12.58
C LEU A 900 -6.53 -5.87 12.11
N PRO A 901 -7.19 -5.56 10.97
CA PRO A 901 -8.20 -6.46 10.42
C PRO A 901 -7.54 -7.76 9.99
N CYS A 902 -8.21 -8.88 10.24
CA CYS A 902 -7.75 -10.18 9.81
C CYS A 902 -8.01 -10.31 8.31
N LEU A 903 -6.96 -10.58 7.53
CA LEU A 903 -7.10 -10.75 6.09
C LEU A 903 -7.69 -12.13 5.76
N HIS A 904 -7.40 -13.15 6.56
CA HIS A 904 -7.86 -14.52 6.34
C HIS A 904 -8.97 -14.91 7.32
N ASP A 905 -10.14 -15.28 6.82
CA ASP A 905 -11.25 -15.78 7.64
C ASP A 905 -11.14 -17.31 7.80
N ARG A 906 -10.68 -17.73 8.99
CA ARG A 906 -10.55 -19.15 9.37
C ARG A 906 -11.90 -19.87 9.48
N VAL A 907 -12.99 -19.15 9.81
CA VAL A 907 -14.34 -19.74 9.93
C VAL A 907 -14.90 -20.00 8.54
N LEU A 908 -14.78 -19.02 7.64
CA LEU A 908 -15.12 -19.19 6.23
C LEU A 908 -14.29 -20.32 5.61
N ALA A 909 -12.99 -20.38 5.94
CA ALA A 909 -12.11 -21.42 5.43
C ALA A 909 -12.57 -22.82 5.84
N ALA A 910 -12.83 -23.04 7.13
CA ALA A 910 -13.32 -24.30 7.65
C ALA A 910 -14.70 -24.68 7.07
N ALA A 911 -15.58 -23.71 6.84
CA ALA A 911 -16.89 -23.93 6.24
C ALA A 911 -16.77 -24.35 4.76
N ALA A 912 -15.88 -23.72 3.99
CA ALA A 912 -15.61 -24.08 2.61
C ALA A 912 -15.02 -25.51 2.52
N ASP A 913 -14.03 -25.83 3.35
CA ASP A 913 -13.42 -27.17 3.39
C ASP A 913 -14.43 -28.26 3.75
N ALA A 914 -15.35 -27.97 4.68
CA ALA A 914 -16.45 -28.87 5.02
C ALA A 914 -17.42 -29.07 3.83
N ALA A 915 -17.73 -28.00 3.09
CA ALA A 915 -18.59 -28.07 1.91
C ALA A 915 -17.95 -28.90 0.77
N PHE A 916 -16.66 -28.69 0.49
CA PHE A 916 -15.91 -29.48 -0.50
C PHE A 916 -15.84 -30.96 -0.12
N SER A 917 -15.62 -31.25 1.18
CA SER A 917 -15.62 -32.61 1.72
C SER A 917 -16.99 -33.30 1.65
N PHE A 918 -18.07 -32.54 1.80
CA PHE A 918 -19.43 -33.08 1.67
C PHE A 918 -19.79 -33.40 0.21
N SER A 919 -19.45 -32.49 -0.72
CA SER A 919 -19.70 -32.66 -2.16
C SER A 919 -18.98 -33.88 -2.74
N SER A 920 -17.69 -34.07 -2.41
CA SER A 920 -16.90 -35.23 -2.84
C SER A 920 -17.46 -36.57 -2.33
N ASN A 921 -17.98 -36.60 -1.10
CA ASN A 921 -18.61 -37.78 -0.52
C ASN A 921 -19.97 -38.14 -1.15
N GLN A 922 -20.75 -37.15 -1.59
CA GLN A 922 -21.98 -37.42 -2.35
C GLN A 922 -21.69 -38.02 -3.73
N LYS A 923 -20.66 -37.50 -4.46
CA LYS A 923 -20.23 -38.08 -5.74
C LYS A 923 -19.77 -39.53 -5.61
N ARG A 924 -19.08 -39.89 -4.52
CA ARG A 924 -18.70 -41.29 -4.24
C ARG A 924 -19.91 -42.19 -3.91
N LYS A 925 -20.95 -41.66 -3.24
CA LYS A 925 -22.17 -42.44 -2.91
C LYS A 925 -23.14 -42.61 -4.09
N GLN A 926 -23.15 -41.70 -5.06
CA GLN A 926 -23.97 -41.82 -6.27
C GLN A 926 -23.50 -42.92 -7.25
N GLY A 927 -22.34 -43.54 -7.01
CA GLY A 927 -21.88 -44.75 -7.72
C GLY A 927 -22.50 -46.08 -7.23
N THR A 928 -23.42 -46.04 -6.26
CA THR A 928 -24.14 -47.25 -5.81
C THR A 928 -25.64 -46.95 -5.82
N THR A 929 -26.38 -47.69 -6.63
CA THR A 929 -27.85 -47.58 -6.76
C THR A 929 -28.54 -47.62 -5.40
N PRO A 930 -29.35 -46.62 -5.01
CA PRO A 930 -30.12 -46.70 -3.78
C PRO A 930 -31.45 -47.41 -4.05
N GLY A 931 -31.62 -48.58 -3.43
CA GLY A 931 -32.92 -49.23 -3.28
C GLY A 931 -33.87 -48.40 -2.43
N ILE A 932 -35.12 -48.36 -2.87
CA ILE A 932 -36.27 -47.71 -2.23
C ILE A 932 -36.57 -48.36 -0.87
N LEU A 933 -36.68 -47.54 0.19
CA LEU A 933 -37.45 -47.66 1.45
C LEU A 933 -36.78 -46.71 2.47
N GLY A 934 -37.36 -45.60 2.94
CA GLY A 934 -38.62 -45.48 3.67
C GLY A 934 -38.30 -45.23 5.16
N GLY A 935 -38.59 -44.03 5.69
CA GLY A 935 -38.58 -43.81 7.15
C GLY A 935 -38.23 -42.41 7.63
N ILE A 936 -39.25 -41.60 7.91
CA ILE A 936 -39.22 -40.39 8.73
C ILE A 936 -39.03 -40.78 10.21
N VAL A 937 -38.01 -40.29 10.93
CA VAL A 937 -38.08 -40.05 12.39
C VAL A 937 -37.16 -38.90 12.85
N LYS A 938 -37.75 -37.97 13.62
CA LYS A 938 -37.18 -36.89 14.43
C LYS A 938 -36.11 -37.35 15.44
N GLY A 939 -35.20 -36.45 15.83
CA GLY A 939 -34.58 -36.52 17.16
C GLY A 939 -33.36 -35.63 17.38
N PHE A 940 -33.58 -34.43 17.94
CA PHE A 940 -32.54 -33.68 18.65
C PHE A 940 -32.13 -34.47 19.92
N LYS A 941 -30.82 -34.74 20.09
CA LYS A 941 -30.17 -34.79 21.42
C LYS A 941 -28.65 -34.75 21.28
N GLY A 942 -28.05 -33.82 22.04
CA GLY A 942 -26.62 -33.56 22.04
C GLY A 942 -25.79 -34.60 22.78
N GLY A 943 -24.47 -34.52 22.54
CA GLY A 943 -23.46 -35.26 23.29
C GLY A 943 -22.06 -35.06 22.72
N LYS A 944 -21.22 -34.41 23.53
CA LYS A 944 -19.73 -34.40 23.58
C LYS A 944 -18.93 -33.95 22.35
N VAL A 945 -18.25 -32.82 22.56
CA VAL A 945 -17.04 -32.39 21.86
C VAL A 945 -15.98 -33.48 22.00
N ASN A 946 -15.65 -34.12 20.88
CA ASN A 946 -14.37 -34.79 20.68
C ASN A 946 -13.56 -33.90 19.74
N THR A 947 -12.52 -33.26 20.27
CA THR A 947 -11.40 -32.73 19.51
C THR A 947 -10.68 -33.92 18.88
N SER A 948 -10.93 -34.19 17.60
CA SER A 948 -10.19 -35.19 16.84
C SER A 948 -10.00 -34.72 15.39
N ALA A 949 -8.73 -34.56 15.04
CA ALA A 949 -8.11 -34.57 13.72
C ALA A 949 -8.72 -33.67 12.62
N THR A 950 -7.87 -32.78 12.12
CA THR A 950 -7.95 -32.17 10.78
C THR A 950 -8.36 -33.22 9.73
N PRO A 951 -9.25 -32.90 8.78
CA PRO A 951 -9.60 -33.85 7.72
C PRO A 951 -8.35 -34.10 6.85
N GLU A 952 -7.87 -35.34 6.80
CA GLU A 952 -6.80 -35.75 5.87
C GLU A 952 -7.19 -35.37 4.43
N SER A 953 -6.29 -34.63 3.77
CA SER A 953 -6.52 -33.99 2.48
C SER A 953 -6.62 -35.00 1.34
N ASN A 954 -7.45 -34.66 0.33
CA ASN A 954 -7.59 -35.43 -0.92
C ASN A 954 -6.29 -35.53 -1.76
N PHE A 955 -5.18 -34.94 -1.31
CA PHE A 955 -3.91 -34.80 -2.05
C PHE A 955 -2.79 -35.74 -1.56
N THR A 956 -3.03 -36.57 -0.53
CA THR A 956 -2.04 -37.56 -0.03
C THR A 956 -1.54 -38.50 -1.13
N HIS A 957 -2.38 -38.86 -2.09
CA HIS A 957 -1.98 -39.63 -3.26
C HIS A 957 -0.93 -38.88 -4.11
N LEU A 958 -1.15 -37.59 -4.39
CA LEU A 958 -0.21 -36.77 -5.15
C LEU A 958 1.11 -36.59 -4.41
N GLU A 959 1.07 -36.39 -3.09
CA GLU A 959 2.26 -36.32 -2.27
C GLU A 959 3.12 -37.59 -2.41
N SER A 960 2.51 -38.77 -2.34
CA SER A 960 3.21 -40.04 -2.51
C SER A 960 3.87 -40.20 -3.89
N LYS A 961 3.31 -39.55 -4.92
CA LYS A 961 3.85 -39.52 -6.28
C LYS A 961 4.99 -38.52 -6.40
N PHE A 962 4.82 -37.32 -5.87
CA PHE A 962 5.83 -36.27 -5.94
C PHE A 962 7.10 -36.58 -5.13
N LEU A 963 7.02 -37.46 -4.12
CA LEU A 963 8.18 -37.95 -3.38
C LEU A 963 9.07 -38.93 -4.16
N LYS A 964 8.66 -39.34 -5.37
CA LYS A 964 9.41 -40.26 -6.23
C LYS A 964 9.71 -39.60 -7.58
N ALA A 965 10.82 -39.97 -8.21
CA ALA A 965 11.06 -39.57 -9.59
C ALA A 965 10.15 -40.41 -10.54
N PRO A 966 9.58 -39.82 -11.60
CA PRO A 966 8.51 -40.43 -12.38
C PRO A 966 8.87 -41.75 -13.11
N PHE A 967 10.15 -42.06 -13.35
CA PHE A 967 10.59 -43.18 -14.21
C PHE A 967 11.46 -44.25 -13.52
N ILE A 968 11.57 -44.26 -12.19
CA ILE A 968 12.46 -45.22 -11.50
C ILE A 968 11.92 -46.67 -11.51
N ASP A 969 10.60 -46.88 -11.59
CA ASP A 969 9.99 -48.21 -11.40
C ASP A 969 10.22 -49.20 -12.57
N THR A 970 10.68 -48.73 -13.75
CA THR A 970 10.88 -49.60 -14.92
C THR A 970 12.11 -50.50 -14.80
N THR A 971 13.11 -50.08 -14.02
CA THR A 971 14.37 -50.85 -13.86
C THR A 971 14.26 -52.02 -12.88
N GLN A 972 13.36 -51.97 -11.88
CA GLN A 972 13.18 -53.07 -10.93
C GLN A 972 12.40 -54.27 -11.51
N ASN A 973 11.62 -54.07 -12.57
CA ASN A 973 10.88 -55.17 -13.22
C ASN A 973 11.70 -55.91 -14.29
N VAL A 974 12.81 -55.33 -14.76
CA VAL A 974 13.74 -56.02 -15.67
C VAL A 974 14.69 -56.94 -14.90
N ILE A 975 15.02 -56.61 -13.64
CA ILE A 975 15.95 -57.41 -12.81
C ILE A 975 15.31 -58.70 -12.26
N LYS A 976 13.97 -58.85 -12.26
CA LYS A 976 13.29 -60.07 -11.80
C LYS A 976 13.12 -61.17 -12.87
N LYS A 977 13.77 -61.04 -14.04
CA LYS A 977 13.73 -62.03 -15.12
C LYS A 977 15.11 -62.45 -15.64
N GLN A 978 16.08 -62.58 -14.75
CA GLN A 978 17.31 -63.28 -15.09
C GLN A 978 17.68 -64.21 -13.92
N GLU A 979 17.40 -65.50 -14.11
CA GLU A 979 17.87 -66.58 -13.26
C GLU A 979 19.40 -66.59 -13.23
N ASP A 980 19.92 -66.74 -12.01
CA ASP A 980 21.21 -67.26 -11.57
C ASP A 980 22.27 -67.52 -12.66
N VAL A 981 23.27 -66.62 -12.72
CA VAL A 981 24.64 -67.00 -13.09
C VAL A 981 25.57 -66.44 -12.02
N GLU A 982 26.00 -67.33 -11.13
CA GLU A 982 27.16 -67.17 -10.26
C GLU A 982 28.39 -66.89 -11.15
N LEU A 983 29.00 -65.71 -11.02
CA LEU A 983 30.31 -65.43 -11.60
C LEU A 983 31.28 -65.10 -10.47
N ASP A 984 32.25 -66.00 -10.35
CA ASP A 984 33.40 -65.99 -9.45
C ASP A 984 34.12 -64.63 -9.47
N ILE A 985 34.38 -64.11 -8.27
CA ILE A 985 35.20 -62.93 -8.03
C ILE A 985 36.59 -63.44 -7.67
N ASP A 986 37.44 -63.72 -8.65
CA ASP A 986 38.84 -64.07 -8.35
C ASP A 986 39.87 -63.79 -9.47
N ASP A 987 39.60 -62.90 -10.44
CA ASP A 987 40.59 -62.52 -11.47
C ASP A 987 40.57 -61.01 -11.81
N ILE A 988 40.91 -60.15 -10.83
CA ILE A 988 41.34 -58.79 -11.14
C ILE A 988 42.74 -58.58 -10.55
N GLU A 989 43.75 -58.69 -11.41
CA GLU A 989 45.11 -58.21 -11.14
C GLU A 989 45.09 -56.67 -11.05
N ILE A 990 45.41 -56.16 -9.87
CA ILE A 990 45.64 -54.73 -9.59
C ILE A 990 47.16 -54.54 -9.60
N ASP A 991 47.69 -53.80 -10.58
CA ASP A 991 49.05 -53.27 -10.51
C ASP A 991 49.04 -51.91 -9.79
N GLU A 992 49.72 -51.87 -8.65
CA GLU A 992 49.80 -50.76 -7.70
C GLU A 992 50.85 -49.69 -8.07
N THR A 993 50.37 -48.44 -8.18
CA THR A 993 50.94 -47.18 -7.59
C THR A 993 52.38 -46.74 -8.01
N PRO A 994 52.98 -45.59 -7.57
CA PRO A 994 52.52 -44.46 -6.73
C PRO A 994 52.89 -43.03 -7.28
N PRO A 995 52.60 -41.93 -6.53
CA PRO A 995 52.51 -40.55 -7.01
C PRO A 995 53.73 -39.66 -6.66
N VAL A 996 53.66 -38.35 -6.99
CA VAL A 996 54.03 -37.16 -6.15
C VAL A 996 54.56 -35.94 -6.98
N ALA A 997 53.81 -34.84 -6.86
CA ALA A 997 54.14 -33.41 -6.66
C ALA A 997 55.13 -32.56 -7.50
N SER A 998 54.65 -31.33 -7.74
CA SER A 998 55.27 -30.01 -7.44
C SER A 998 56.05 -29.18 -8.50
N SER A 999 55.63 -27.90 -8.55
CA SER A 999 56.42 -26.65 -8.57
C SER A 999 57.01 -26.05 -9.87
N SER A 1000 56.71 -24.75 -9.99
CA SER A 1000 57.37 -23.59 -10.64
C SER A 1000 58.71 -23.74 -11.39
N SER A 1001 58.84 -23.04 -12.53
CA SER A 1001 59.66 -21.81 -12.71
C SER A 1001 59.90 -21.45 -14.19
N HIS A 1002 60.09 -20.15 -14.46
CA HIS A 1002 60.39 -19.54 -15.76
C HIS A 1002 61.84 -19.79 -16.21
N GLU A 1003 62.10 -19.92 -17.52
CA GLU A 1003 63.01 -19.02 -18.27
C GLU A 1003 63.00 -19.28 -19.79
N ALA A 1004 63.28 -18.21 -20.54
CA ALA A 1004 63.14 -18.07 -21.99
C ALA A 1004 64.38 -18.51 -22.77
N VAL A 1005 64.25 -18.71 -24.11
CA VAL A 1005 65.07 -18.08 -25.19
C VAL A 1005 64.93 -18.81 -26.55
N LYS A 1006 64.45 -18.06 -27.57
CA LYS A 1006 64.81 -17.98 -29.03
C LYS A 1006 64.77 -19.29 -29.88
N THR A 1007 64.34 -19.37 -31.14
CA THR A 1007 64.06 -18.39 -32.22
C THR A 1007 63.41 -19.13 -33.42
N LYS A 1008 62.64 -18.36 -34.21
CA LYS A 1008 62.44 -18.41 -35.68
C LYS A 1008 61.75 -19.61 -36.36
N GLY A 1009 60.71 -19.27 -37.14
CA GLY A 1009 60.35 -19.96 -38.39
C GLY A 1009 58.85 -20.14 -38.54
N GLY A 1010 58.20 -19.28 -39.33
CA GLY A 1010 56.74 -19.23 -39.43
C GLY A 1010 56.08 -20.29 -40.31
N LYS A 1011 54.76 -20.42 -40.15
CA LYS A 1011 53.74 -20.41 -41.21
C LYS A 1011 52.35 -20.49 -40.58
N GLU A 1012 51.44 -19.67 -41.10
CA GLU A 1012 50.03 -19.51 -40.72
C GLU A 1012 49.23 -20.83 -40.70
N THR A 1013 48.25 -20.93 -39.79
CA THR A 1013 46.96 -21.60 -40.05
C THR A 1013 45.84 -21.04 -39.15
N ASP A 1014 44.82 -20.47 -39.79
CA ASP A 1014 43.35 -20.61 -39.55
C ASP A 1014 42.75 -20.59 -38.13
N ARG A 1015 43.28 -19.77 -37.20
CA ARG A 1015 42.56 -19.41 -35.96
C ARG A 1015 42.39 -17.91 -35.68
N GLU A 1016 42.76 -17.04 -36.62
CA GLU A 1016 42.65 -15.57 -36.47
C GLU A 1016 41.64 -14.89 -37.42
N LYS A 1017 40.69 -15.63 -37.98
CA LYS A 1017 39.57 -15.06 -38.76
C LYS A 1017 38.25 -14.92 -38.00
N LEU A 1018 38.21 -15.28 -36.71
CA LEU A 1018 36.94 -15.38 -35.97
C LEU A 1018 36.78 -14.44 -34.78
N LEU A 1019 37.83 -13.73 -34.34
CA LEU A 1019 37.72 -12.74 -33.26
C LEU A 1019 38.66 -11.56 -33.54
N GLY A 1020 38.09 -10.45 -34.00
CA GLY A 1020 38.80 -9.17 -34.14
C GLY A 1020 39.15 -8.57 -32.77
N ALA A 1021 40.29 -7.86 -32.73
CA ALA A 1021 40.98 -7.33 -31.56
C ALA A 1021 40.21 -6.27 -30.74
N PRO A 1022 40.57 -6.06 -29.45
CA PRO A 1022 39.96 -5.05 -28.59
C PRO A 1022 40.52 -3.67 -28.92
N ASP A 1023 39.65 -2.71 -29.25
CA ASP A 1023 40.06 -1.33 -29.48
C ASP A 1023 39.91 -0.51 -28.20
N ASP A 1024 41.05 0.02 -27.75
CA ASP A 1024 41.23 0.83 -26.56
C ASP A 1024 40.78 2.27 -26.89
N SER A 1025 39.49 2.57 -26.73
CA SER A 1025 39.01 3.94 -26.75
C SER A 1025 37.86 4.13 -25.75
N THR A 1026 38.08 5.00 -24.78
CA THR A 1026 37.07 5.46 -23.81
C THR A 1026 35.82 5.98 -24.54
N PRO A 1027 34.60 5.63 -24.09
CA PRO A 1027 33.38 5.98 -24.81
C PRO A 1027 33.14 7.49 -24.80
N ARG A 1028 33.03 8.10 -25.99
CA ARG A 1028 32.61 9.49 -26.17
C ARG A 1028 31.11 9.54 -26.43
N VAL A 1029 30.39 10.31 -25.61
CA VAL A 1029 28.95 10.59 -25.78
C VAL A 1029 28.73 11.38 -27.07
N ARG A 1030 27.84 10.90 -27.95
CA ARG A 1030 27.48 11.56 -29.22
C ARG A 1030 26.53 12.72 -28.98
N THR A 1031 26.69 13.80 -29.73
CA THR A 1031 25.81 14.98 -29.63
C THR A 1031 24.50 14.77 -30.39
N ALA A 1032 23.42 15.40 -29.93
CA ALA A 1032 22.09 15.29 -30.53
C ALA A 1032 22.06 15.61 -32.04
N GLN A 1033 22.94 16.49 -32.52
CA GLN A 1033 23.07 16.81 -33.94
C GLN A 1033 23.61 15.65 -34.80
N GLU A 1034 24.48 14.79 -34.24
CA GLU A 1034 25.01 13.61 -34.94
C GLU A 1034 23.95 12.52 -35.07
N ILE A 1035 23.04 12.43 -34.11
CA ILE A 1035 21.90 11.51 -34.14
C ILE A 1035 20.88 11.98 -35.19
N ILE A 1036 20.59 13.27 -35.25
CA ILE A 1036 19.62 13.86 -36.21
C ILE A 1036 20.12 13.74 -37.66
N ALA A 1037 21.43 13.83 -37.90
CA ALA A 1037 22.00 13.71 -39.25
C ALA A 1037 21.87 12.30 -39.85
N LYS A 1038 21.78 11.25 -39.02
CA LYS A 1038 21.71 9.86 -39.48
C LYS A 1038 20.31 9.43 -39.95
N TYR A 1039 19.27 10.15 -39.55
CA TYR A 1039 17.87 9.78 -39.82
C TYR A 1039 17.13 10.70 -40.82
N ARG A 1040 17.83 11.60 -41.53
CA ARG A 1040 17.23 12.33 -42.66
C ARG A 1040 17.38 11.54 -43.96
N LYS A 1041 16.32 10.86 -44.39
CA LYS A 1041 16.06 10.55 -45.80
C LYS A 1041 14.92 11.42 -46.35
N THR A 1042 15.07 11.73 -47.62
CA THR A 1042 14.51 12.79 -48.46
C THR A 1042 13.10 12.52 -49.02
N GLY A 1043 12.24 13.55 -49.11
CA GLY A 1043 11.06 13.58 -50.00
C GLY A 1043 9.89 14.53 -49.62
N THR A 1044 9.99 15.83 -50.00
CA THR A 1044 9.00 16.92 -50.27
C THR A 1044 7.46 16.77 -50.11
N PRO A 1045 6.65 17.87 -50.05
CA PRO A 1045 6.74 19.10 -49.24
C PRO A 1045 5.41 19.43 -48.47
N LEU A 1046 5.50 19.97 -47.25
CA LEU A 1046 4.33 20.45 -46.48
C LEU A 1046 4.11 21.96 -46.73
N SER A 1047 2.93 22.31 -47.23
CA SER A 1047 2.37 23.66 -47.25
C SER A 1047 1.53 23.91 -45.98
N ASP A 1048 1.87 24.99 -45.27
CA ASP A 1048 1.06 25.87 -44.41
C ASP A 1048 -0.04 25.28 -43.49
N CYS A 1049 0.20 25.30 -42.17
CA CYS A 1049 -0.38 26.31 -41.26
C CYS A 1049 0.05 26.11 -39.79
N ARG A 1050 0.38 27.22 -39.11
CA ARG A 1050 0.80 27.37 -37.70
C ARG A 1050 -0.44 27.32 -36.76
N MET A 1051 -0.45 26.74 -35.55
CA MET A 1051 0.02 27.19 -34.21
C MET A 1051 -0.83 26.42 -33.14
N PRO A 1052 -0.57 26.46 -31.81
CA PRO A 1052 0.67 26.60 -31.04
C PRO A 1052 0.88 25.45 -30.01
N LEU A 1053 2.15 25.22 -29.62
CA LEU A 1053 2.52 24.36 -28.49
C LEU A 1053 2.20 25.04 -27.14
N HIS A 1054 1.56 24.30 -26.23
CA HIS A 1054 1.71 24.47 -24.78
C HIS A 1054 1.74 23.10 -24.07
N GLN A 1055 2.89 22.82 -23.47
CA GLN A 1055 3.16 21.96 -22.29
C GLN A 1055 2.57 20.54 -22.20
N LEU A 1056 3.41 19.55 -22.54
CA LEU A 1056 3.46 18.22 -21.92
C LEU A 1056 4.93 17.95 -21.51
N PRO A 1057 5.23 17.59 -20.25
CA PRO A 1057 6.58 17.15 -19.88
C PRO A 1057 6.80 15.70 -20.34
N MET A 1058 7.88 15.48 -21.08
CA MET A 1058 8.38 14.15 -21.45
C MET A 1058 8.68 13.32 -20.20
N GLN A 1059 8.10 12.12 -20.12
CA GLN A 1059 8.66 11.02 -19.34
C GLN A 1059 9.47 10.11 -20.29
N GLU A 1060 10.73 9.91 -19.93
CA GLU A 1060 11.65 8.98 -20.60
C GLU A 1060 11.18 7.54 -20.38
N ILE A 1061 10.95 6.83 -21.49
CA ILE A 1061 10.75 5.38 -21.55
C ILE A 1061 12.14 4.78 -21.71
N ASN A 1062 12.67 4.16 -20.65
CA ASN A 1062 13.82 3.25 -20.75
C ASN A 1062 13.32 1.81 -20.68
N TRP A 1063 13.68 1.04 -21.70
CA TRP A 1063 13.60 -0.41 -21.76
C TRP A 1063 14.61 -1.06 -20.82
#